data_AF-A0A1W9MFS6-F1
#
_entry.id   AF-A0A1W9MFS6-F1
#
_cell.length_a   1.000
_cell.length_b   1.000
_cell.length_c   1.000
_cell.angle_alpha   90.00
_cell.angle_beta   90.00
_cell.angle_gamma   90.00
#
_symmetry.space_group_name_H-M   'P 1'
#
loop_
_entity.id
_entity.type
_entity.pdbx_description
1 polymer ?
#
loop_
_entity_poly.entity_id
_entity_poly.type
_entity_poly.pdbx_seq_one_letter_code
_entity_poly.pdbx_strand_id
1 'polypeptide(L)'
;MISHDELKRKANEQQISVVTLERDYVIEWVLKSIYGYPQLKDILIFKGGTALKKAYFKDYRFSADLDFTAIKDVGGNILKTIFENIVKKSAEDSGISFLDIEFEQTRDEYNEEAFEIKIPFIGPTQQKNSPPKIKVQITRYEKLFFKPEEKDLISTYSDNKDCTVKLKVYSLEEIIGEKLRALHQRVRPRDLYDLYYLLTTQNINKIRVCECFLKKCEHKKVDWNIDPFEKSDDFKNAWNISLKDLISNVPDFNDVVKHVKGEMGAIKNMCRIIKNRDLILLAEIGALIHDLGKLSEEFVGYCSTEKKPESFYHAKILDPKYVPNSLINLIDSDTFEVNDLFQSTKKIKILRELIENHHHNGNSNLLKILKVPGCDGVDSGVDKGTPGKKQSKDNTFISTAFGYEKQPIKLNEFRNKFCKVLEKELIKIKNAKDVQLNWKEIRANIFESAEQEFSHALGETRRASNEVTLWDHSYSVASLYKAALAKILIDEELTDPKDLKWKILSVNFDKLKFIASSHNIPDILKRQELLENIEEGIKNFIEEEFPVGNEIYRDETGIYFVIPDLKDNSKREELKNIFTEKIIEIFQNDIEGEILPEIEISKEPSRSSVILGGVVESGKNKPPISQATIPKWKECWNENKTNKTAMFDDRLCKYADCRNYKNNACTKFKINIEICSVCGKRPKCEKQNLCKTCSKRRDKRAVEWLSKPNTTIWLDESSDLNNRVAVITARFDLSKWLNGEYLNTIFSQWFDDVNGKEE
;
A
#
# COMPACT_ATOMS: atom_id res chain seq x y z
N MET A 1 26.69 9.02 -38.69
CA MET A 1 25.30 9.26 -39.08
C MET A 1 24.77 8.08 -39.86
N ILE A 2 23.60 7.56 -39.48
CA ILE A 2 22.85 6.57 -40.26
C ILE A 2 22.51 7.04 -41.68
N SER A 3 22.27 6.09 -42.58
CA SER A 3 21.82 6.41 -43.94
C SER A 3 20.35 6.80 -43.97
N HIS A 4 19.98 7.60 -44.98
CA HIS A 4 18.58 7.92 -45.25
C HIS A 4 17.74 6.66 -45.57
N ASP A 5 18.36 5.63 -46.16
CA ASP A 5 17.70 4.35 -46.47
C ASP A 5 17.40 3.54 -45.21
N GLU A 6 18.30 3.53 -44.22
CA GLU A 6 18.01 2.91 -42.92
C GLU A 6 16.83 3.61 -42.25
N LEU A 7 16.82 4.95 -42.28
CA LEU A 7 15.74 5.75 -41.71
C LEU A 7 14.40 5.47 -42.41
N LYS A 8 14.37 5.43 -43.75
CA LYS A 8 13.19 5.07 -44.55
C LYS A 8 12.69 3.66 -44.24
N ARG A 9 13.60 2.68 -44.16
CA ARG A 9 13.24 1.30 -43.82
C ARG A 9 12.57 1.22 -42.46
N LYS A 10 13.18 1.82 -41.44
CA LYS A 10 12.62 1.85 -40.08
C LYS A 10 11.30 2.63 -39.98
N ALA A 11 11.17 3.71 -40.74
CA ALA A 11 9.94 4.50 -40.84
C ALA A 11 8.79 3.66 -41.42
N ASN A 12 9.06 2.91 -42.49
CA ASN A 12 8.10 1.97 -43.08
C ASN A 12 7.76 0.81 -42.14
N GLU A 13 8.76 0.20 -41.49
CA GLU A 13 8.57 -0.89 -40.53
C GLU A 13 7.66 -0.49 -39.35
N GLN A 14 7.81 0.74 -38.86
CA GLN A 14 7.03 1.26 -37.74
C GLN A 14 5.77 2.02 -38.17
N GLN A 15 5.55 2.21 -39.48
CA GLN A 15 4.47 3.01 -40.05
C GLN A 15 4.43 4.46 -39.50
N ILE A 16 5.60 5.09 -39.38
CA ILE A 16 5.76 6.45 -38.86
C ILE A 16 6.46 7.32 -39.90
N SER A 17 6.17 8.64 -39.89
CA SER A 17 6.81 9.57 -40.81
C SER A 17 8.34 9.58 -40.65
N VAL A 18 9.05 9.69 -41.77
CA VAL A 18 10.53 9.79 -41.77
C VAL A 18 11.00 10.98 -40.95
N VAL A 19 10.26 12.10 -40.95
CA VAL A 19 10.58 13.32 -40.18
C VAL A 19 10.47 13.07 -38.67
N THR A 20 9.43 12.38 -38.21
CA THR A 20 9.30 11.99 -36.79
C THR A 20 10.47 11.11 -36.36
N LEU A 21 10.81 10.12 -37.19
CA LEU A 21 11.89 9.19 -36.88
C LEU A 21 13.28 9.85 -36.95
N GLU A 22 13.46 10.85 -37.82
CA GLU A 22 14.68 11.65 -37.87
C GLU A 22 14.88 12.45 -36.58
N ARG A 23 13.81 13.07 -36.07
CA ARG A 23 13.87 13.77 -34.78
C ARG A 23 14.18 12.82 -33.63
N ASP A 24 13.56 11.64 -33.61
CA ASP A 24 13.82 10.61 -32.60
C ASP A 24 15.29 10.14 -32.60
N TYR A 25 15.89 10.03 -33.79
CA TYR A 25 17.32 9.74 -33.98
C TYR A 25 18.21 10.87 -33.43
N VAL A 26 17.93 12.12 -33.80
CA VAL A 26 18.71 13.29 -33.36
C VAL A 26 18.62 13.49 -31.84
N ILE A 27 17.45 13.20 -31.25
CA ILE A 27 17.24 13.23 -29.80
C ILE A 27 18.20 12.30 -29.06
N GLU A 28 18.51 11.11 -29.58
CA GLU A 28 19.46 10.19 -28.93
C GLU A 28 20.84 10.81 -28.82
N TRP A 29 21.31 11.47 -29.88
CA TRP A 29 22.62 12.13 -29.89
C TRP A 29 22.67 13.35 -28.97
N VAL A 30 21.61 14.16 -28.97
CA VAL A 30 21.50 15.30 -28.05
C VAL A 30 21.47 14.83 -26.60
N LEU A 31 20.69 13.78 -26.27
CA LEU A 31 20.65 13.20 -24.93
C LEU A 31 22.01 12.63 -24.50
N LYS A 32 22.68 11.90 -25.41
CA LYS A 32 24.03 11.36 -25.20
C LYS A 32 25.01 12.48 -24.83
N SER A 33 24.96 13.60 -25.54
CA SER A 33 25.83 14.75 -25.28
C SER A 33 25.45 15.51 -23.99
N ILE A 34 24.16 15.70 -23.69
CA ILE A 34 23.72 16.33 -22.43
C ILE A 34 24.23 15.54 -21.22
N TYR A 35 24.03 14.22 -21.21
CA TYR A 35 24.45 13.36 -20.10
C TYR A 35 25.94 13.00 -20.13
N GLY A 36 26.61 13.21 -21.27
CA GLY A 36 28.06 13.18 -21.36
C GLY A 36 28.73 14.41 -20.73
N TYR A 37 27.98 15.50 -20.52
CA TYR A 37 28.49 16.75 -19.99
C TYR A 37 28.48 16.75 -18.44
N PRO A 38 29.64 16.74 -17.75
CA PRO A 38 29.70 16.52 -16.30
C PRO A 38 28.91 17.54 -15.46
N GLN A 39 28.79 18.77 -15.95
CA GLN A 39 28.07 19.84 -15.24
C GLN A 39 26.55 19.68 -15.30
N LEU A 40 25.99 18.92 -16.25
CA LEU A 40 24.54 18.75 -16.39
C LEU A 40 24.03 17.38 -15.98
N LYS A 41 24.84 16.31 -16.11
CA LYS A 41 24.38 14.92 -15.92
C LYS A 41 23.70 14.63 -14.57
N ASP A 42 24.11 15.33 -13.52
CA ASP A 42 23.58 15.19 -12.15
C ASP A 42 22.62 16.33 -11.76
N ILE A 43 22.42 17.33 -12.65
CA ILE A 43 21.57 18.49 -12.42
C ILE A 43 20.25 18.36 -13.18
N LEU A 44 20.29 17.93 -14.44
CA LEU A 44 19.12 17.80 -15.29
C LEU A 44 18.51 16.41 -15.11
N ILE A 45 17.29 16.38 -14.58
CA ILE A 45 16.52 15.14 -14.42
C ILE A 45 15.49 15.08 -15.54
N PHE A 46 15.59 14.05 -16.38
CA PHE A 46 14.77 13.86 -17.56
C PHE A 46 13.35 13.38 -17.21
N LYS A 47 12.36 13.92 -17.93
CA LYS A 47 10.94 13.60 -17.71
C LYS A 47 10.11 13.70 -18.99
N GLY A 48 8.80 13.55 -18.86
CA GLY A 48 7.84 13.69 -19.97
C GLY A 48 7.77 12.46 -20.89
N GLY A 49 7.12 12.63 -22.04
CA GLY A 49 6.85 11.52 -22.97
C GLY A 49 8.11 10.97 -23.65
N THR A 50 9.12 11.79 -23.86
CA THR A 50 10.38 11.37 -24.49
C THR A 50 11.23 10.55 -23.52
N ALA A 51 11.15 10.83 -22.21
CA ALA A 51 11.75 9.97 -21.18
C ALA A 51 11.17 8.56 -21.21
N LEU A 52 9.84 8.41 -21.39
CA LEU A 52 9.21 7.10 -21.52
C LEU A 52 9.79 6.32 -22.71
N LYS A 53 9.91 6.94 -23.88
CA LYS A 53 10.47 6.31 -25.10
C LYS A 53 11.96 5.97 -24.98
N LYS A 54 12.76 6.87 -24.40
CA LYS A 54 14.24 6.77 -24.43
C LYS A 54 14.85 6.11 -23.20
N ALA A 55 14.11 5.95 -22.11
CA ALA A 55 14.63 5.37 -20.87
C ALA A 55 13.86 4.13 -20.36
N TYR A 56 12.59 3.96 -20.75
CA TYR A 56 11.74 2.89 -20.22
C TYR A 56 11.27 1.91 -21.30
N PHE A 57 10.80 2.40 -22.45
CA PHE A 57 10.05 1.58 -23.41
C PHE A 57 10.53 1.79 -24.83
N LYS A 58 11.15 0.75 -25.41
CA LYS A 58 11.55 0.73 -26.82
C LYS A 58 10.35 0.89 -27.76
N ASP A 59 9.29 0.14 -27.51
CA ASP A 59 8.08 0.09 -28.33
C ASP A 59 6.99 0.99 -27.75
N TYR A 60 7.29 2.29 -27.72
CA TYR A 60 6.41 3.34 -27.22
C TYR A 60 6.17 4.43 -28.28
N ARG A 61 5.20 5.32 -28.06
CA ARG A 61 4.94 6.43 -28.97
C ARG A 61 6.13 7.37 -29.11
N PHE A 62 6.27 7.95 -30.30
CA PHE A 62 7.29 8.95 -30.55
C PHE A 62 6.96 10.28 -29.86
N SER A 63 8.02 11.05 -29.58
CA SER A 63 7.95 12.35 -28.91
C SER A 63 9.16 13.19 -29.34
N ALA A 64 8.96 14.48 -29.56
CA ALA A 64 9.97 15.37 -30.17
C ALA A 64 10.56 16.40 -29.20
N ASP A 65 10.00 16.51 -27.99
CA ASP A 65 10.36 17.51 -26.99
C ASP A 65 11.21 16.88 -25.89
N LEU A 66 12.23 17.56 -25.38
CA LEU A 66 13.04 17.13 -24.25
C LEU A 66 12.69 17.95 -23.01
N ASP A 67 12.05 17.32 -22.03
CA ASP A 67 11.64 17.99 -20.79
C ASP A 67 12.57 17.61 -19.63
N PHE A 68 13.09 18.61 -18.93
CA PHE A 68 13.96 18.42 -17.78
C PHE A 68 13.48 19.25 -16.58
N THR A 69 13.70 18.69 -15.40
CA THR A 69 13.71 19.44 -14.15
C THR A 69 15.15 19.60 -13.68
N ALA A 70 15.57 20.85 -13.45
CA ALA A 70 16.90 21.17 -12.97
C ALA A 70 16.88 21.28 -11.44
N ILE A 71 17.63 20.42 -10.75
CA ILE A 71 17.66 20.38 -9.27
C ILE A 71 18.61 21.41 -8.65
N LYS A 72 19.42 22.10 -9.47
CA LYS A 72 20.36 23.15 -9.07
C LYS A 72 20.36 24.26 -10.11
N ASP A 73 20.69 25.47 -9.67
CA ASP A 73 20.95 26.57 -10.58
C ASP A 73 22.25 26.35 -11.35
N VAL A 74 22.20 26.64 -12.65
CA VAL A 74 23.36 26.64 -13.55
C VAL A 74 23.68 28.07 -14.01
N GLY A 75 22.74 29.00 -13.93
CA GLY A 75 22.81 30.34 -14.51
C GLY A 75 22.54 30.34 -16.01
N GLY A 76 21.64 31.20 -16.49
CA GLY A 76 21.17 31.21 -17.89
C GLY A 76 22.28 31.36 -18.94
N ASN A 77 23.22 32.28 -18.73
CA ASN A 77 24.35 32.50 -19.66
C ASN A 77 25.30 31.28 -19.73
N ILE A 78 25.54 30.64 -18.58
CA ILE A 78 26.36 29.44 -18.50
C ILE A 78 25.64 28.28 -19.18
N LEU A 79 24.34 28.12 -18.90
CA LEU A 79 23.50 27.09 -19.52
C LEU A 79 23.49 27.23 -21.06
N LYS A 80 23.35 28.46 -21.58
CA LYS A 80 23.45 28.74 -23.01
C LYS A 80 24.80 28.28 -23.59
N THR A 81 25.90 28.68 -22.96
CA THR A 81 27.26 28.29 -23.38
C THR A 81 27.45 26.78 -23.36
N ILE A 82 26.93 26.10 -22.34
CA ILE A 82 26.96 24.64 -22.23
C ILE A 82 26.18 24.00 -23.39
N PHE A 83 24.98 24.49 -23.71
CA PHE A 83 24.19 23.95 -24.80
C PHE A 83 24.83 24.18 -26.17
N GLU A 84 25.49 25.32 -26.41
CA GLU A 84 26.30 25.54 -27.61
C GLU A 84 27.42 24.48 -27.73
N ASN A 85 28.07 24.13 -26.63
CA ASN A 85 29.10 23.08 -26.60
C ASN A 85 28.52 21.67 -26.78
N ILE A 86 27.36 21.38 -26.19
CA ILE A 86 26.64 20.11 -26.35
C ILE A 86 26.27 19.87 -27.81
N VAL A 87 25.81 20.92 -28.49
CA VAL A 87 25.43 20.85 -29.91
C VAL A 87 26.65 20.63 -30.79
N LYS A 88 27.77 21.33 -30.54
CA LYS A 88 29.05 21.06 -31.22
C LYS A 88 29.51 19.62 -31.02
N LYS A 89 29.50 19.13 -29.76
CA LYS A 89 29.89 17.76 -29.45
C LYS A 89 29.00 16.73 -30.14
N SER A 90 27.69 16.98 -30.14
CA SER A 90 26.72 16.15 -30.86
C SER A 90 27.02 16.12 -32.35
N ALA A 91 27.41 17.25 -32.95
CA ALA A 91 27.77 17.32 -34.37
C ALA A 91 29.00 16.46 -34.68
N GLU A 92 30.06 16.59 -33.86
CA GLU A 92 31.30 15.81 -33.99
C GLU A 92 31.06 14.30 -33.91
N ASP A 93 30.26 13.86 -32.92
CA ASP A 93 30.08 12.43 -32.64
C ASP A 93 29.11 11.76 -33.62
N SER A 94 28.15 12.51 -34.17
CA SER A 94 27.08 11.96 -35.01
C SER A 94 27.25 12.24 -36.50
N GLY A 95 27.92 13.33 -36.88
CA GLY A 95 27.93 13.88 -38.24
C GLY A 95 26.67 14.66 -38.63
N ILE A 96 25.77 14.95 -37.68
CA ILE A 96 24.59 15.82 -37.89
C ILE A 96 25.04 17.28 -37.89
N SER A 97 24.55 18.07 -38.85
CA SER A 97 24.80 19.51 -38.84
C SER A 97 23.74 20.21 -38.00
N PHE A 98 24.14 20.81 -36.89
CA PHE A 98 23.27 21.65 -36.09
C PHE A 98 23.49 23.13 -36.41
N LEU A 99 22.41 23.92 -36.40
CA LEU A 99 22.46 25.37 -36.59
C LEU A 99 22.48 26.08 -35.23
N ASP A 100 22.59 27.40 -35.24
CA ASP A 100 22.58 28.22 -34.04
C ASP A 100 21.34 27.94 -33.18
N ILE A 101 21.57 27.73 -31.88
CA ILE A 101 20.49 27.48 -30.93
C ILE A 101 19.70 28.77 -30.68
N GLU A 102 18.38 28.63 -30.59
CA GLU A 102 17.52 29.69 -30.07
C GLU A 102 17.37 29.45 -28.56
N PHE A 103 17.93 30.33 -27.74
CA PHE A 103 17.89 30.21 -26.28
C PHE A 103 17.02 31.33 -25.68
N GLU A 104 15.98 30.95 -24.95
CA GLU A 104 15.04 31.86 -24.33
C GLU A 104 14.86 31.53 -22.85
N GLN A 105 15.00 32.53 -21.97
CA GLN A 105 14.60 32.42 -20.58
C GLN A 105 13.13 32.80 -20.45
N THR A 106 12.27 31.78 -20.40
CA THR A 106 10.81 31.91 -20.34
C THR A 106 10.28 32.33 -18.96
N ARG A 107 11.07 32.14 -17.91
CA ARG A 107 10.79 32.64 -16.55
C ARG A 107 12.08 33.04 -15.85
N ASP A 108 12.08 34.23 -15.26
CA ASP A 108 13.20 34.83 -14.54
C ASP A 108 12.77 35.23 -13.13
N GLU A 109 12.37 34.22 -12.35
CA GLU A 109 12.06 34.36 -10.94
C GLU A 109 13.05 33.51 -10.15
N TYR A 110 13.58 34.05 -9.06
CA TYR A 110 14.59 33.38 -8.24
C TYR A 110 14.11 32.00 -7.76
N ASN A 111 14.87 30.95 -8.04
CA ASN A 111 14.54 29.53 -7.81
C ASN A 111 13.36 28.98 -8.62
N GLU A 112 12.84 29.74 -9.58
CA GLU A 112 11.73 29.36 -10.45
C GLU A 112 12.07 29.52 -11.95
N GLU A 113 13.35 29.60 -12.28
CA GLU A 113 13.83 29.86 -13.63
C GLU A 113 13.40 28.75 -14.60
N ALA A 114 13.09 29.16 -15.83
CA ALA A 114 12.66 28.26 -16.89
C ALA A 114 13.26 28.67 -18.23
N PHE A 115 13.79 27.69 -18.95
CA PHE A 115 14.49 27.90 -20.21
C PHE A 115 13.85 27.07 -21.32
N GLU A 116 13.72 27.68 -22.48
CA GLU A 116 13.35 27.02 -23.73
C GLU A 116 14.52 27.14 -24.71
N ILE A 117 14.99 26.01 -25.22
CA ILE A 117 16.09 25.93 -26.17
C ILE A 117 15.59 25.21 -27.41
N LYS A 118 15.66 25.85 -28.58
CA LYS A 118 15.37 25.19 -29.86
C LYS A 118 16.68 24.95 -30.58
N ILE A 119 16.87 23.70 -31.00
CA ILE A 119 18.09 23.23 -31.66
C ILE A 119 17.71 22.84 -33.09
N PRO A 120 17.87 23.73 -34.09
CA PRO A 120 17.64 23.40 -35.48
C PRO A 120 18.74 22.48 -36.01
N PHE A 121 18.39 21.54 -36.88
CA PHE A 121 19.36 20.57 -37.42
C PHE A 121 19.08 20.20 -38.87
N ILE A 122 20.12 19.70 -39.55
CA ILE A 122 20.10 19.07 -40.87
C ILE A 122 20.62 17.65 -40.69
N GLY A 123 19.72 16.68 -40.70
CA GLY A 123 20.02 15.27 -40.45
C GLY A 123 20.10 14.42 -41.73
N PRO A 124 19.88 13.09 -41.62
CA PRO A 124 19.89 12.16 -42.75
C PRO A 124 18.94 12.53 -43.90
N THR A 125 17.84 13.25 -43.66
CA THR A 125 16.91 13.68 -44.73
C THR A 125 17.45 14.86 -45.54
N GLN A 126 18.52 15.52 -45.09
CA GLN A 126 19.13 16.68 -45.74
C GLN A 126 18.16 17.84 -45.97
N GLN A 127 17.13 17.97 -45.13
CA GLN A 127 16.17 19.07 -45.21
C GLN A 127 16.82 20.41 -44.80
N LYS A 128 17.15 21.25 -45.80
CA LYS A 128 17.74 22.58 -45.59
C LYS A 128 16.72 23.71 -45.49
N ASN A 129 15.61 23.60 -46.22
CA ASN A 129 14.54 24.60 -46.21
C ASN A 129 13.59 24.32 -45.03
N SER A 130 13.50 25.27 -44.10
CA SER A 130 12.77 25.12 -42.83
C SER A 130 13.26 23.89 -42.03
N PRO A 131 14.50 23.92 -41.52
CA PRO A 131 15.09 22.77 -40.83
C PRO A 131 14.27 22.37 -39.60
N PRO A 132 14.09 21.06 -39.35
CA PRO A 132 13.46 20.59 -38.13
C PRO A 132 14.23 21.05 -36.89
N LYS A 133 13.52 21.16 -35.77
CA LYS A 133 14.07 21.62 -34.49
C LYS A 133 13.77 20.62 -33.39
N ILE A 134 14.73 20.39 -32.51
CA ILE A 134 14.50 19.74 -31.21
C ILE A 134 14.23 20.84 -30.19
N LYS A 135 13.16 20.67 -29.41
CA LYS A 135 12.79 21.61 -28.35
C LYS A 135 13.24 21.04 -27.01
N VAL A 136 13.99 21.79 -26.24
CA VAL A 136 14.42 21.44 -24.88
C VAL A 136 13.78 22.42 -23.90
N GLN A 137 13.08 21.90 -22.90
CA GLN A 137 12.50 22.68 -21.81
C GLN A 137 13.18 22.29 -20.50
N ILE A 138 13.70 23.29 -19.79
CA ILE A 138 14.35 23.10 -18.48
C ILE A 138 13.61 23.95 -17.46
N THR A 139 13.17 23.33 -16.37
CA THR A 139 12.36 24.00 -15.33
C THR A 139 12.97 23.80 -13.94
N ARG A 140 13.07 24.87 -13.13
CA ARG A 140 13.51 24.78 -11.72
C ARG A 140 12.36 24.80 -10.71
N TYR A 141 11.23 25.40 -11.07
CA TYR A 141 10.03 25.50 -10.21
C TYR A 141 9.20 24.20 -10.15
N GLU A 142 9.64 23.13 -10.81
CA GLU A 142 9.01 21.81 -10.67
C GLU A 142 9.62 21.05 -9.50
N LYS A 143 8.77 20.52 -8.62
CA LYS A 143 9.22 19.71 -7.50
C LYS A 143 9.45 18.26 -7.95
N LEU A 144 10.66 17.78 -7.70
CA LEU A 144 11.05 16.38 -7.80
C LEU A 144 10.70 15.69 -6.48
N PHE A 145 9.86 14.66 -6.53
CA PHE A 145 9.35 13.99 -5.32
C PHE A 145 10.13 12.73 -4.97
N PHE A 146 10.52 11.95 -5.97
CA PHE A 146 11.29 10.74 -5.75
C PHE A 146 12.74 10.92 -6.19
N LYS A 147 13.61 10.10 -5.62
CA LYS A 147 15.00 10.04 -6.07
C LYS A 147 15.03 9.65 -7.55
N PRO A 148 15.81 10.34 -8.40
CA PRO A 148 15.92 10.00 -9.81
C PRO A 148 16.44 8.58 -10.01
N GLU A 149 15.84 7.86 -10.96
CA GLU A 149 16.31 6.56 -11.40
C GLU A 149 17.45 6.72 -12.42
N GLU A 150 18.39 5.77 -12.41
CA GLU A 150 19.38 5.65 -13.49
C GLU A 150 18.88 4.63 -14.51
N LYS A 151 18.77 5.05 -15.77
CA LYS A 151 18.36 4.18 -16.88
C LYS A 151 19.33 4.32 -18.04
N ASP A 152 19.59 3.22 -18.72
CA ASP A 152 20.37 3.26 -19.96
C ASP A 152 19.55 3.95 -21.06
N LEU A 153 20.22 4.78 -21.88
CA LEU A 153 19.60 5.36 -23.07
C LEU A 153 19.29 4.24 -24.07
N ILE A 154 18.00 4.06 -24.36
CA ILE A 154 17.53 3.10 -25.36
C ILE A 154 17.86 3.64 -26.74
N SER A 155 18.87 3.05 -27.39
CA SER A 155 19.18 3.33 -28.80
C SER A 155 18.68 2.21 -29.71
N THR A 156 18.09 2.59 -30.85
CA THR A 156 17.61 1.62 -31.86
C THR A 156 18.31 1.73 -33.21
N TYR A 157 19.25 2.66 -33.37
CA TYR A 157 19.89 3.01 -34.64
C TYR A 157 21.30 2.40 -34.75
N SER A 158 21.69 2.00 -35.97
CA SER A 158 22.90 1.21 -36.22
C SER A 158 24.20 1.83 -35.71
N ASP A 159 24.32 3.15 -35.79
CA ASP A 159 25.53 3.90 -35.45
C ASP A 159 25.65 4.28 -33.96
N ASN A 160 24.66 3.88 -33.15
CA ASN A 160 24.66 4.13 -31.70
C ASN A 160 24.18 2.91 -30.88
N LYS A 161 24.20 1.71 -31.48
CA LYS A 161 23.77 0.45 -30.81
C LYS A 161 24.50 0.14 -29.52
N ASP A 162 25.78 0.50 -29.43
CA ASP A 162 26.63 0.23 -28.25
C ASP A 162 26.64 1.40 -27.25
N CYS A 163 25.65 2.29 -27.30
CA CYS A 163 25.55 3.41 -26.37
C CYS A 163 25.37 2.92 -24.93
N THR A 164 26.25 3.35 -24.02
CA THR A 164 26.20 3.02 -22.59
C THR A 164 25.90 4.23 -21.71
N VAL A 165 25.34 5.31 -22.28
CA VAL A 165 25.01 6.52 -21.51
C VAL A 165 23.86 6.23 -20.57
N LYS A 166 24.03 6.63 -19.30
CA LYS A 166 23.00 6.57 -18.28
C LYS A 166 22.32 7.92 -18.13
N LEU A 167 21.01 7.91 -18.15
CA LEU A 167 20.13 9.04 -17.94
C LEU A 167 19.68 9.07 -16.47
N LYS A 168 19.51 10.27 -15.91
CA LYS A 168 18.81 10.49 -14.64
C LYS A 168 17.36 10.83 -14.94
N VAL A 169 16.42 9.96 -14.57
CA VAL A 169 15.04 10.06 -15.05
C VAL A 169 14.06 10.02 -13.88
N TYR A 170 12.92 10.68 -14.04
CA TYR A 170 11.78 10.51 -13.14
C TYR A 170 11.38 9.04 -13.07
N SER A 171 11.04 8.55 -11.89
CA SER A 171 10.36 7.25 -11.73
C SER A 171 9.03 7.23 -12.50
N LEU A 172 8.56 6.04 -12.89
CA LEU A 172 7.28 5.91 -13.61
C LEU A 172 6.13 6.48 -12.78
N GLU A 173 6.12 6.25 -11.46
CA GLU A 173 5.10 6.78 -10.56
C GLU A 173 5.06 8.31 -10.59
N GLU A 174 6.22 8.97 -10.68
CA GLU A 174 6.27 10.43 -10.75
C GLU A 174 5.74 10.97 -12.08
N ILE A 175 6.07 10.30 -13.19
CA ILE A 175 5.57 10.66 -14.52
C ILE A 175 4.04 10.50 -14.57
N ILE A 176 3.49 9.42 -14.00
CA ILE A 176 2.05 9.18 -13.91
C ILE A 176 1.39 10.27 -13.07
N GLY A 177 1.90 10.56 -11.87
CA GLY A 177 1.37 11.62 -11.01
C GLY A 177 1.37 12.99 -11.71
N GLU A 178 2.43 13.33 -12.45
CA GLU A 178 2.50 14.58 -13.21
C GLU A 178 1.50 14.63 -14.37
N LYS A 179 1.24 13.50 -15.03
CA LYS A 179 0.26 13.37 -16.13
C LYS A 179 -1.17 13.37 -15.65
N LEU A 180 -1.47 12.72 -14.52
CA LEU A 180 -2.77 12.80 -13.87
C LEU A 180 -3.10 14.26 -13.53
N ARG A 181 -2.16 14.97 -12.90
CA ARG A 181 -2.32 16.42 -12.64
C ARG A 181 -2.41 17.23 -13.94
N ALA A 182 -1.58 16.87 -14.93
CA ALA A 182 -1.70 17.21 -16.36
C ALA A 182 -3.14 17.34 -16.86
N LEU A 183 -3.83 16.21 -16.76
CA LEU A 183 -5.14 15.97 -17.35
C LEU A 183 -6.22 16.91 -16.77
N HIS A 184 -6.10 17.27 -15.48
CA HIS A 184 -7.03 18.19 -14.81
C HIS A 184 -6.85 19.66 -15.23
N GLN A 185 -5.75 20.01 -15.90
CA GLN A 185 -5.47 21.39 -16.31
C GLN A 185 -5.73 21.65 -17.80
N ARG A 186 -5.57 20.63 -18.65
CA ARG A 186 -5.57 20.81 -20.11
C ARG A 186 -5.95 19.55 -20.86
N VAL A 187 -6.53 19.75 -22.04
CA VAL A 187 -6.82 18.69 -23.00
C VAL A 187 -5.58 18.41 -23.85
N ARG A 188 -4.88 17.29 -23.60
CA ARG A 188 -3.78 16.80 -24.45
C ARG A 188 -3.90 15.30 -24.70
N PRO A 189 -4.28 14.85 -25.92
CA PRO A 189 -4.39 13.44 -26.29
C PRO A 189 -3.15 12.59 -25.95
N ARG A 190 -1.94 13.17 -26.11
CA ARG A 190 -0.68 12.51 -25.76
C ARG A 190 -0.59 12.15 -24.27
N ASP A 191 -1.05 13.02 -23.37
CA ASP A 191 -1.03 12.76 -21.93
C ASP A 191 -2.03 11.66 -21.55
N LEU A 192 -3.21 11.65 -22.19
CA LEU A 192 -4.21 10.60 -22.02
C LEU A 192 -3.72 9.23 -22.55
N TYR A 193 -3.10 9.19 -23.73
CA TYR A 193 -2.46 7.98 -24.26
C TYR A 193 -1.37 7.47 -23.33
N ASP A 194 -0.53 8.36 -22.80
CA ASP A 194 0.55 7.98 -21.90
C ASP A 194 0.01 7.36 -20.61
N LEU A 195 -1.05 7.93 -20.02
CA LEU A 195 -1.72 7.33 -18.87
C LEU A 195 -2.31 5.97 -19.20
N TYR A 196 -3.01 5.84 -20.33
CA TYR A 196 -3.55 4.56 -20.78
C TYR A 196 -2.47 3.49 -20.89
N TYR A 197 -1.36 3.78 -21.58
CA TYR A 197 -0.27 2.83 -21.74
C TYR A 197 0.35 2.44 -20.39
N LEU A 198 0.65 3.44 -19.54
CA LEU A 198 1.32 3.22 -18.26
C LEU A 198 0.45 2.42 -17.28
N LEU A 199 -0.84 2.73 -17.20
CA LEU A 199 -1.78 2.06 -16.31
C LEU A 199 -2.19 0.67 -16.82
N THR A 200 -2.14 0.44 -18.15
CA THR A 200 -2.47 -0.88 -18.73
C THR A 200 -1.29 -1.87 -18.66
N THR A 201 -0.06 -1.40 -18.89
CA THR A 201 1.07 -2.31 -19.20
C THR A 201 2.05 -2.52 -18.06
N GLN A 202 2.00 -1.68 -17.03
CA GLN A 202 3.01 -1.69 -15.97
C GLN A 202 2.39 -2.02 -14.62
N ASN A 203 3.16 -2.75 -13.80
CA ASN A 203 2.84 -2.88 -12.39
C ASN A 203 3.35 -1.62 -11.67
N ILE A 204 2.45 -0.71 -11.35
CA ILE A 204 2.75 0.61 -10.78
C ILE A 204 2.37 0.62 -9.31
N ASN A 205 3.24 1.18 -8.46
CA ASN A 205 2.87 1.43 -7.08
C ASN A 205 1.88 2.62 -7.00
N LYS A 206 0.58 2.31 -6.94
CA LYS A 206 -0.51 3.30 -6.90
C LYS A 206 -0.45 4.22 -5.67
N ILE A 207 0.04 3.75 -4.51
CA ILE A 207 0.24 4.61 -3.33
C ILE A 207 1.23 5.73 -3.65
N ARG A 208 2.40 5.40 -4.22
CA ARG A 208 3.41 6.38 -4.63
C ARG A 208 2.87 7.34 -5.70
N VAL A 209 2.04 6.85 -6.62
CA VAL A 209 1.33 7.71 -7.59
C VAL A 209 0.42 8.70 -6.87
N CYS A 210 -0.40 8.25 -5.92
CA CYS A 210 -1.29 9.11 -5.14
C CYS A 210 -0.53 10.17 -4.36
N GLU A 211 0.51 9.80 -3.62
CA GLU A 211 1.35 10.73 -2.85
C GLU A 211 1.97 11.81 -3.76
N CYS A 212 2.53 11.40 -4.90
CA CYS A 212 3.09 12.30 -5.89
C CYS A 212 2.03 13.22 -6.50
N PHE A 213 0.90 12.64 -6.93
CA PHE A 213 -0.21 13.36 -7.55
C PHE A 213 -0.78 14.43 -6.62
N LEU A 214 -1.05 14.09 -5.36
CA LEU A 214 -1.56 15.02 -4.35
C LEU A 214 -0.61 16.20 -4.14
N LYS A 215 0.69 15.94 -3.94
CA LYS A 215 1.68 17.00 -3.73
C LYS A 215 1.88 17.86 -5.00
N LYS A 216 1.82 17.26 -6.20
CA LYS A 216 1.89 18.00 -7.47
C LYS A 216 0.64 18.87 -7.69
N CYS A 217 -0.54 18.39 -7.31
CA CYS A 217 -1.78 19.17 -7.34
C CYS A 217 -1.72 20.35 -6.37
N GLU A 218 -1.28 20.12 -5.12
CA GLU A 218 -1.10 21.18 -4.13
C GLU A 218 -0.11 22.25 -4.60
N HIS A 219 1.08 21.84 -5.08
CA HIS A 219 2.11 22.75 -5.59
C HIS A 219 1.62 23.63 -6.74
N LYS A 220 0.77 23.08 -7.62
CA LYS A 220 0.23 23.77 -8.80
C LYS A 220 -1.17 24.36 -8.57
N LYS A 221 -1.71 24.26 -7.36
CA LYS A 221 -3.07 24.70 -6.99
C LYS A 221 -4.15 24.13 -7.93
N VAL A 222 -4.04 22.84 -8.26
CA VAL A 222 -4.98 22.14 -9.13
C VAL A 222 -6.03 21.44 -8.27
N ASP A 223 -7.30 21.74 -8.54
CA ASP A 223 -8.41 20.97 -7.99
C ASP A 223 -8.59 19.67 -8.77
N TRP A 224 -8.28 18.55 -8.12
CA TRP A 224 -8.38 17.23 -8.70
C TRP A 224 -9.77 16.59 -8.51
N ASN A 225 -10.72 17.26 -7.87
CA ASN A 225 -12.09 16.76 -7.75
C ASN A 225 -12.86 16.88 -9.06
N ILE A 226 -12.50 17.86 -9.90
CA ILE A 226 -13.11 18.08 -11.23
C ILE A 226 -12.87 16.86 -12.13
N ASP A 227 -13.88 16.42 -12.89
CA ASP A 227 -13.69 15.37 -13.91
C ASP A 227 -12.99 15.99 -15.14
N PRO A 228 -11.73 15.62 -15.45
CA PRO A 228 -11.04 16.17 -16.62
C PRO A 228 -11.69 15.79 -17.95
N PHE A 229 -12.60 14.81 -17.96
CA PHE A 229 -13.29 14.33 -19.15
C PHE A 229 -14.64 15.00 -19.40
N GLU A 230 -15.01 16.04 -18.64
CA GLU A 230 -16.14 16.91 -19.02
C GLU A 230 -15.96 17.48 -20.44
N LYS A 231 -14.70 17.66 -20.89
CA LYS A 231 -14.32 18.08 -22.24
C LYS A 231 -13.97 16.91 -23.17
N SER A 232 -14.65 15.78 -23.02
CA SER A 232 -14.33 14.56 -23.78
C SER A 232 -14.39 14.73 -25.30
N ASP A 233 -15.28 15.58 -25.81
CA ASP A 233 -15.37 15.88 -27.25
C ASP A 233 -14.10 16.54 -27.79
N ASP A 234 -13.48 17.46 -27.03
CA ASP A 234 -12.22 18.09 -27.41
C ASP A 234 -11.09 17.07 -27.54
N PHE A 235 -11.03 16.13 -26.59
CA PHE A 235 -10.09 15.02 -26.64
C PHE A 235 -10.34 14.14 -27.89
N LYS A 236 -11.60 13.80 -28.16
CA LYS A 236 -11.98 12.93 -29.29
C LYS A 236 -11.60 13.56 -30.63
N ASN A 237 -11.91 14.84 -30.81
CA ASN A 237 -11.60 15.58 -32.03
C ASN A 237 -10.09 15.67 -32.29
N ALA A 238 -9.30 15.82 -31.24
CA ALA A 238 -7.84 15.90 -31.33
C ALA A 238 -7.13 14.53 -31.34
N TRP A 239 -7.82 13.43 -31.00
CA TRP A 239 -7.22 12.12 -30.71
C TRP A 239 -6.40 11.58 -31.87
N ASN A 240 -7.05 11.29 -32.99
CA ASN A 240 -6.41 10.69 -34.17
C ASN A 240 -5.38 11.63 -34.78
N ILE A 241 -5.70 12.92 -34.88
CA ILE A 241 -4.81 13.93 -35.48
C ILE A 241 -3.50 14.03 -34.67
N SER A 242 -3.56 13.95 -33.34
CA SER A 242 -2.39 14.10 -32.47
C SER A 242 -1.53 12.85 -32.35
N LEU A 243 -2.05 11.67 -32.69
CA LEU A 243 -1.39 10.38 -32.42
C LEU A 243 -0.99 9.61 -33.68
N LYS A 244 -1.68 9.79 -34.82
CA LYS A 244 -1.43 9.01 -36.06
C LYS A 244 0.02 9.04 -36.55
N ASP A 245 0.74 10.15 -36.30
CA ASP A 245 2.14 10.32 -36.74
C ASP A 245 3.15 9.93 -35.64
N LEU A 246 2.67 9.42 -34.50
CA LEU A 246 3.45 9.07 -33.31
C LEU A 246 3.32 7.60 -32.91
N ILE A 247 2.26 6.91 -33.32
CA ILE A 247 2.02 5.48 -33.11
C ILE A 247 1.44 4.84 -34.36
N SER A 248 1.80 3.57 -34.59
CA SER A 248 1.31 2.79 -35.74
C SER A 248 -0.20 2.54 -35.67
N ASN A 249 -0.68 2.11 -34.51
CA ASN A 249 -2.09 1.80 -34.27
C ASN A 249 -2.64 2.66 -33.14
N VAL A 250 -3.46 3.64 -33.50
CA VAL A 250 -4.16 4.49 -32.52
C VAL A 250 -5.30 3.68 -31.90
N PRO A 251 -5.33 3.47 -30.57
CA PRO A 251 -6.42 2.74 -29.91
C PRO A 251 -7.73 3.54 -29.96
N ASP A 252 -8.86 2.85 -29.85
CA ASP A 252 -10.18 3.49 -29.83
C ASP A 252 -10.27 4.47 -28.66
N PHE A 253 -10.75 5.68 -28.96
CA PHE A 253 -10.81 6.75 -27.99
C PHE A 253 -11.73 6.43 -26.81
N ASN A 254 -12.90 5.81 -27.07
CA ASN A 254 -13.88 5.54 -26.03
C ASN A 254 -13.37 4.45 -25.09
N ASP A 255 -12.71 3.43 -25.63
CA ASP A 255 -12.09 2.37 -24.84
C ASP A 255 -10.98 2.92 -23.94
N VAL A 256 -10.13 3.81 -24.47
CA VAL A 256 -9.08 4.50 -23.72
C VAL A 256 -9.68 5.35 -22.60
N VAL A 257 -10.66 6.20 -22.90
CA VAL A 257 -11.32 7.04 -21.88
C VAL A 257 -11.98 6.18 -20.82
N LYS A 258 -12.70 5.13 -21.20
CA LYS A 258 -13.35 4.22 -20.26
C LYS A 258 -12.34 3.58 -19.30
N HIS A 259 -11.23 3.08 -19.83
CA HIS A 259 -10.18 2.47 -19.01
C HIS A 259 -9.51 3.49 -18.08
N VAL A 260 -9.05 4.63 -18.62
CA VAL A 260 -8.38 5.66 -17.81
C VAL A 260 -9.33 6.25 -16.77
N LYS A 261 -10.61 6.45 -17.09
CA LYS A 261 -11.62 6.88 -16.09
C LYS A 261 -11.74 5.90 -14.94
N GLY A 262 -11.79 4.59 -15.21
CA GLY A 262 -11.86 3.56 -14.17
C GLY A 262 -10.64 3.59 -13.25
N GLU A 263 -9.43 3.57 -13.83
CA GLU A 263 -8.19 3.66 -13.05
C GLU A 263 -8.07 4.97 -12.26
N MET A 264 -8.50 6.09 -12.86
CA MET A 264 -8.53 7.36 -12.17
C MET A 264 -9.53 7.38 -11.01
N GLY A 265 -10.68 6.73 -11.14
CA GLY A 265 -11.65 6.54 -10.04
C GLY A 265 -10.99 5.86 -8.84
N ALA A 266 -10.33 4.73 -9.08
CA ALA A 266 -9.60 3.99 -8.06
C ALA A 266 -8.49 4.85 -7.42
N ILE A 267 -7.67 5.52 -8.23
CA ILE A 267 -6.59 6.41 -7.75
C ILE A 267 -7.15 7.58 -6.94
N LYS A 268 -8.26 8.20 -7.37
CA LYS A 268 -8.90 9.29 -6.61
C LYS A 268 -9.41 8.79 -5.26
N ASN A 269 -10.02 7.61 -5.20
CA ASN A 269 -10.46 7.00 -3.94
C ASN A 269 -9.28 6.69 -3.01
N MET A 270 -8.17 6.16 -3.54
CA MET A 270 -6.92 6.00 -2.78
C MET A 270 -6.38 7.34 -2.27
N CYS A 271 -6.35 8.37 -3.13
CA CYS A 271 -5.93 9.72 -2.78
C CYS A 271 -6.74 10.30 -1.62
N ARG A 272 -8.06 10.04 -1.55
CA ARG A 272 -8.91 10.52 -0.44
C ARG A 272 -8.47 9.95 0.91
N ILE A 273 -8.16 8.65 0.94
CA ILE A 273 -7.66 8.00 2.15
C ILE A 273 -6.24 8.48 2.48
N ILE A 274 -5.32 8.46 1.50
CA ILE A 274 -3.92 8.85 1.71
C ILE A 274 -3.79 10.32 2.16
N LYS A 275 -4.58 11.23 1.58
CA LYS A 275 -4.62 12.65 1.98
C LYS A 275 -5.06 12.84 3.43
N ASN A 276 -5.95 11.97 3.93
CA ASN A 276 -6.50 12.03 5.28
C ASN A 276 -5.91 10.96 6.21
N ARG A 277 -4.79 10.34 5.84
CA ARG A 277 -4.18 9.20 6.56
C ARG A 277 -3.93 9.53 8.03
N ASP A 278 -3.29 10.67 8.30
CA ASP A 278 -2.98 11.11 9.65
C ASP A 278 -4.24 11.36 10.49
N LEU A 279 -5.29 11.93 9.88
CA LEU A 279 -6.58 12.13 10.52
C LEU A 279 -7.23 10.79 10.86
N ILE A 280 -7.27 9.83 9.93
CA ILE A 280 -7.90 8.53 10.14
C ILE A 280 -7.20 7.78 11.29
N LEU A 281 -5.86 7.74 11.28
CA LEU A 281 -5.08 7.03 12.29
C LEU A 281 -5.15 7.70 13.67
N LEU A 282 -5.14 9.03 13.72
CA LEU A 282 -5.35 9.76 14.97
C LEU A 282 -6.77 9.56 15.52
N ALA A 283 -7.77 9.57 14.64
CA ALA A 283 -9.17 9.36 15.00
C ALA A 283 -9.41 7.90 15.47
N GLU A 284 -8.75 6.92 14.86
CA GLU A 284 -8.70 5.53 15.33
C GLU A 284 -8.14 5.45 16.75
N ILE A 285 -7.00 6.09 17.04
CA ILE A 285 -6.44 6.13 18.40
C ILE A 285 -7.44 6.75 19.37
N GLY A 286 -8.09 7.86 18.98
CA GLY A 286 -9.14 8.49 19.77
C GLY A 286 -10.32 7.55 20.07
N ALA A 287 -10.74 6.76 19.09
CA ALA A 287 -11.77 5.73 19.25
C ALA A 287 -11.31 4.57 20.15
N LEU A 288 -10.05 4.13 20.06
CA LEU A 288 -9.49 3.11 20.94
C LEU A 288 -9.53 3.55 22.40
N ILE A 289 -9.18 4.81 22.69
CA ILE A 289 -9.07 5.34 24.06
C ILE A 289 -10.34 6.03 24.56
N HIS A 290 -11.44 6.04 23.79
CA HIS A 290 -12.64 6.80 24.13
C HIS A 290 -13.21 6.43 25.51
N ASP A 291 -13.07 5.16 25.88
CA ASP A 291 -13.52 4.58 27.15
C ASP A 291 -12.40 4.38 28.18
N LEU A 292 -11.29 5.12 28.07
CA LEU A 292 -10.14 5.04 28.98
C LEU A 292 -10.53 5.09 30.48
N GLY A 293 -11.61 5.79 30.83
CA GLY A 293 -12.09 5.86 32.21
C GLY A 293 -12.58 4.52 32.78
N LYS A 294 -12.90 3.52 31.94
CA LYS A 294 -13.23 2.16 32.38
C LYS A 294 -12.03 1.40 32.94
N LEU A 295 -10.80 1.80 32.58
CA LEU A 295 -9.56 1.28 33.16
C LEU A 295 -9.31 1.88 34.55
N SER A 296 -10.25 1.69 35.48
CA SER A 296 -10.19 2.29 36.81
C SER A 296 -10.95 1.49 37.86
N GLU A 297 -10.43 1.45 39.09
CA GLU A 297 -11.17 0.85 40.22
C GLU A 297 -12.39 1.69 40.60
N GLU A 298 -12.35 3.00 40.31
CA GLU A 298 -13.48 3.91 40.45
C GLU A 298 -14.65 3.50 39.56
N PHE A 299 -14.39 3.09 38.31
CA PHE A 299 -15.42 2.58 37.41
C PHE A 299 -16.02 1.27 37.92
N VAL A 300 -15.18 0.28 38.24
CA VAL A 300 -15.61 -1.02 38.78
C VAL A 300 -16.46 -0.80 40.04
N GLY A 301 -15.98 0.02 40.96
CA GLY A 301 -16.69 0.36 42.19
C GLY A 301 -18.01 1.08 41.96
N TYR A 302 -18.08 2.01 41.01
CA TYR A 302 -19.33 2.69 40.65
C TYR A 302 -20.36 1.76 39.99
N CYS A 303 -19.91 0.81 39.17
CA CYS A 303 -20.79 -0.16 38.50
C CYS A 303 -21.20 -1.35 39.40
N SER A 304 -20.51 -1.54 40.52
CA SER A 304 -20.76 -2.63 41.46
C SER A 304 -22.12 -2.58 42.18
N THR A 305 -22.44 -3.64 42.92
CA THR A 305 -23.58 -3.68 43.85
C THR A 305 -23.50 -2.63 44.95
N GLU A 306 -22.29 -2.33 45.43
CA GLU A 306 -22.02 -1.40 46.52
C GLU A 306 -22.06 0.06 46.04
N LYS A 307 -21.83 0.30 44.74
CA LYS A 307 -21.79 1.62 44.11
C LYS A 307 -20.84 2.58 44.85
N LYS A 308 -19.59 2.16 45.04
CA LYS A 308 -18.53 2.92 45.74
C LYS A 308 -17.32 3.17 44.84
N PRO A 309 -17.11 4.40 44.34
CA PRO A 309 -17.75 5.66 44.78
C PRO A 309 -19.20 5.82 44.30
N GLU A 310 -19.98 6.65 45.01
CA GLU A 310 -21.39 6.94 44.68
C GLU A 310 -21.56 7.61 43.31
N SER A 311 -20.56 8.41 42.91
CA SER A 311 -20.48 9.07 41.63
C SER A 311 -19.11 8.84 40.99
N PHE A 312 -19.15 8.39 39.75
CA PHE A 312 -18.01 8.36 38.85
C PHE A 312 -18.54 8.44 37.43
N TYR A 313 -17.87 9.22 36.59
CA TYR A 313 -18.25 9.36 35.19
C TYR A 313 -17.02 9.17 34.33
N HIS A 314 -16.93 8.00 33.70
CA HIS A 314 -15.73 7.54 33.00
C HIS A 314 -15.34 8.44 31.81
N ALA A 315 -16.29 9.16 31.20
CA ALA A 315 -15.97 10.15 30.16
C ALA A 315 -15.21 11.36 30.70
N LYS A 316 -15.28 11.67 31.99
CA LYS A 316 -14.53 12.77 32.63
C LYS A 316 -13.21 12.31 33.23
N ILE A 317 -12.54 11.38 32.56
CA ILE A 317 -11.26 10.83 32.99
C ILE A 317 -10.09 11.81 32.82
N LEU A 318 -10.23 12.82 31.94
CA LEU A 318 -9.21 13.86 31.69
C LEU A 318 -9.16 14.91 32.81
N ASP A 319 -8.95 14.44 34.03
CA ASP A 319 -8.82 15.22 35.25
C ASP A 319 -7.46 14.90 35.92
N PRO A 320 -6.74 15.91 36.45
CA PRO A 320 -5.45 15.73 37.15
C PRO A 320 -5.48 14.68 38.27
N LYS A 321 -6.65 14.37 38.83
CA LYS A 321 -6.87 13.33 39.83
C LYS A 321 -6.64 11.92 39.28
N TYR A 322 -6.91 11.69 38.00
CA TYR A 322 -6.91 10.35 37.40
C TYR A 322 -5.78 10.14 36.39
N VAL A 323 -5.38 11.20 35.68
CA VAL A 323 -4.42 11.17 34.56
C VAL A 323 -3.38 12.28 34.74
N PRO A 324 -2.10 12.08 34.36
CA PRO A 324 -1.08 13.12 34.48
C PRO A 324 -1.43 14.41 33.73
N ASN A 325 -1.19 15.57 34.39
CA ASN A 325 -1.40 16.89 33.79
C ASN A 325 -0.65 17.08 32.47
N SER A 326 0.53 16.47 32.33
CA SER A 326 1.34 16.55 31.12
C SER A 326 0.62 15.91 29.91
N LEU A 327 -0.02 14.74 30.11
CA LEU A 327 -0.84 14.09 29.10
C LEU A 327 -2.11 14.88 28.78
N ILE A 328 -2.78 15.44 29.79
CA ILE A 328 -3.96 16.30 29.58
C ILE A 328 -3.59 17.51 28.70
N ASN A 329 -2.54 18.23 29.06
CA ASN A 329 -2.02 19.37 28.30
C ASN A 329 -1.58 18.98 26.89
N LEU A 330 -1.07 17.76 26.70
CA LEU A 330 -0.70 17.23 25.40
C LEU A 330 -1.93 17.00 24.53
N ILE A 331 -2.94 16.28 25.04
CA ILE A 331 -4.24 16.06 24.38
C ILE A 331 -4.92 17.40 24.03
N ASP A 332 -4.74 18.41 24.88
CA ASP A 332 -5.29 19.75 24.69
C ASP A 332 -4.50 20.66 23.74
N SER A 333 -3.36 20.22 23.24
CA SER A 333 -2.54 21.06 22.36
C SER A 333 -3.11 21.15 20.94
N ASP A 334 -2.79 22.25 20.26
CA ASP A 334 -3.24 22.52 18.88
C ASP A 334 -2.78 21.45 17.86
N THR A 335 -1.78 20.63 18.21
CA THR A 335 -1.36 19.46 17.43
C THR A 335 -2.51 18.49 17.15
N PHE A 336 -3.42 18.31 18.11
CA PHE A 336 -4.55 17.38 18.00
C PHE A 336 -5.87 18.11 17.69
N GLU A 337 -5.78 19.37 17.27
CA GLU A 337 -6.89 20.12 16.74
C GLU A 337 -7.05 19.84 15.24
N VAL A 338 -8.21 19.32 14.84
CA VAL A 338 -8.51 18.97 13.44
C VAL A 338 -9.79 19.67 12.98
N ASN A 339 -9.93 19.86 11.68
CA ASN A 339 -11.21 20.28 11.10
C ASN A 339 -12.22 19.14 11.23
N ASP A 340 -13.43 19.47 11.67
CA ASP A 340 -14.53 18.51 11.69
C ASP A 340 -14.91 18.10 10.25
N LEU A 341 -15.35 16.86 10.07
CA LEU A 341 -15.59 16.29 8.74
C LEU A 341 -16.62 17.12 7.96
N PHE A 342 -16.24 17.55 6.76
CA PHE A 342 -17.01 18.46 5.88
C PHE A 342 -17.41 19.81 6.52
N GLN A 343 -16.70 20.24 7.57
CA GLN A 343 -16.93 21.52 8.24
C GLN A 343 -15.59 22.25 8.46
N SER A 344 -15.05 22.85 7.39
CA SER A 344 -13.72 23.47 7.40
C SER A 344 -13.55 24.64 8.39
N THR A 345 -14.64 25.25 8.85
CA THR A 345 -14.61 26.36 9.82
C THR A 345 -14.70 25.90 11.27
N LYS A 346 -15.07 24.64 11.51
CA LYS A 346 -15.25 24.10 12.85
C LYS A 346 -14.09 23.17 13.17
N LYS A 347 -13.32 23.57 14.17
CA LYS A 347 -12.21 22.77 14.68
C LYS A 347 -12.58 22.06 15.97
N ILE A 348 -12.02 20.88 16.17
CA ILE A 348 -12.21 20.06 17.37
C ILE A 348 -10.88 19.49 17.85
N LYS A 349 -10.71 19.41 19.17
CA LYS A 349 -9.63 18.65 19.79
C LYS A 349 -10.01 17.17 19.78
N ILE A 350 -9.63 16.45 18.73
CA ILE A 350 -10.25 15.16 18.40
C ILE A 350 -10.17 14.14 19.54
N LEU A 351 -9.01 14.02 20.21
CA LEU A 351 -8.83 13.06 21.31
C LEU A 351 -9.72 13.40 22.52
N ARG A 352 -9.74 14.67 22.95
CA ARG A 352 -10.61 15.12 24.05
C ARG A 352 -12.09 14.99 23.69
N GLU A 353 -12.46 15.38 22.47
CA GLU A 353 -13.85 15.32 21.99
C GLU A 353 -14.38 13.89 22.02
N LEU A 354 -13.59 12.92 21.54
CA LEU A 354 -14.00 11.51 21.53
C LEU A 354 -14.05 10.89 22.94
N ILE A 355 -13.22 11.35 23.89
CA ILE A 355 -13.19 10.83 25.27
C ILE A 355 -14.28 11.44 26.18
N GLU A 356 -14.53 12.75 26.08
CA GLU A 356 -15.39 13.42 27.07
C GLU A 356 -16.85 13.56 26.64
N ASN A 357 -17.12 13.51 25.33
CA ASN A 357 -18.42 13.85 24.78
C ASN A 357 -19.13 12.67 24.13
N HIS A 358 -18.59 11.44 24.20
CA HIS A 358 -19.22 10.25 23.58
C HIS A 358 -20.58 9.89 24.18
N HIS A 359 -20.88 10.31 25.42
CA HIS A 359 -22.21 10.16 26.04
C HIS A 359 -23.08 11.43 25.99
N HIS A 360 -22.62 12.52 25.36
CA HIS A 360 -23.27 13.84 25.38
C HIS A 360 -23.66 14.38 24.00
N ASN A 361 -24.38 15.52 23.99
CA ASN A 361 -24.82 16.27 22.81
C ASN A 361 -23.69 17.03 22.08
N GLY A 362 -22.47 16.49 22.08
CA GLY A 362 -21.45 16.97 21.14
C GLY A 362 -21.96 16.81 19.71
N ASN A 363 -21.83 17.87 18.92
CA ASN A 363 -22.42 17.98 17.58
C ASN A 363 -21.40 17.78 16.46
N SER A 364 -20.16 17.37 16.76
CA SER A 364 -19.17 17.10 15.72
C SER A 364 -19.48 15.84 14.92
N ASN A 365 -19.16 15.87 13.63
CA ASN A 365 -19.43 14.74 12.74
C ASN A 365 -18.50 13.57 13.09
N LEU A 366 -17.25 13.85 13.42
CA LEU A 366 -16.31 12.85 13.95
C LEU A 366 -16.86 12.16 15.21
N LEU A 367 -17.42 12.90 16.16
CA LEU A 367 -18.03 12.32 17.36
C LEU A 367 -19.31 11.53 17.06
N LYS A 368 -20.17 12.02 16.16
CA LYS A 368 -21.43 11.35 15.78
C LYS A 368 -21.20 9.94 15.22
N ILE A 369 -20.12 9.74 14.46
CA ILE A 369 -19.76 8.43 13.91
C ILE A 369 -19.40 7.45 15.04
N LEU A 370 -18.75 7.93 16.09
CA LEU A 370 -18.33 7.13 17.24
C LEU A 370 -19.52 6.78 18.14
N LYS A 371 -20.23 7.81 18.64
CA LYS A 371 -21.24 7.66 19.69
C LYS A 371 -22.51 6.97 19.21
N VAL A 372 -23.32 6.48 20.14
CA VAL A 372 -24.66 5.89 19.89
C VAL A 372 -25.51 6.79 18.98
N PRO A 373 -26.13 6.24 17.89
CA PRO A 373 -26.23 4.82 17.50
C PRO A 373 -25.12 4.33 16.54
N GLY A 374 -23.99 5.03 16.47
CA GLY A 374 -22.80 4.71 15.68
C GLY A 374 -21.97 3.55 16.23
N CYS A 375 -20.65 3.64 16.11
CA CYS A 375 -19.72 2.53 16.35
C CYS A 375 -19.78 1.95 17.77
N ASP A 376 -19.70 2.80 18.81
CA ASP A 376 -19.82 2.38 20.21
C ASP A 376 -21.18 1.75 20.50
N GLY A 377 -22.27 2.34 19.98
CA GLY A 377 -23.62 1.81 20.17
C GLY A 377 -23.84 0.45 19.50
N VAL A 378 -23.27 0.27 18.32
CA VAL A 378 -23.27 -1.01 17.59
C VAL A 378 -22.56 -2.09 18.40
N ASP A 379 -21.33 -1.80 18.83
CA ASP A 379 -20.48 -2.77 19.53
C ASP A 379 -21.06 -3.12 20.90
N SER A 380 -21.39 -2.10 21.69
CA SER A 380 -22.13 -2.23 22.95
C SER A 380 -23.39 -3.09 22.81
N GLY A 381 -24.12 -2.96 21.70
CA GLY A 381 -25.35 -3.73 21.46
C GLY A 381 -25.08 -5.22 21.24
N VAL A 382 -23.95 -5.56 20.60
CA VAL A 382 -23.49 -6.94 20.41
C VAL A 382 -23.00 -7.52 21.74
N ASP A 383 -22.17 -6.78 22.47
CA ASP A 383 -21.54 -7.24 23.72
C ASP A 383 -22.55 -7.44 24.85
N LYS A 384 -23.50 -6.52 24.98
CA LYS A 384 -24.37 -6.48 26.16
C LYS A 384 -25.44 -7.56 26.15
N GLY A 385 -25.87 -8.05 24.98
CA GLY A 385 -26.99 -8.98 24.88
C GLY A 385 -28.16 -8.56 25.80
N THR A 386 -28.45 -9.38 26.82
CA THR A 386 -29.30 -9.00 27.96
C THR A 386 -28.47 -9.05 29.25
N PRO A 387 -27.89 -7.92 29.71
CA PRO A 387 -27.01 -7.91 30.88
C PRO A 387 -27.77 -8.32 32.14
N GLY A 388 -27.22 -9.27 32.89
CA GLY A 388 -27.77 -9.77 34.15
C GLY A 388 -27.24 -9.02 35.37
N LYS A 389 -26.81 -9.77 36.38
CA LYS A 389 -26.52 -9.25 37.73
C LYS A 389 -25.21 -8.45 37.79
N LYS A 390 -25.23 -7.39 38.59
CA LYS A 390 -24.03 -6.63 38.99
C LYS A 390 -23.12 -7.49 39.85
N GLN A 391 -21.83 -7.26 39.74
CA GLN A 391 -20.81 -7.87 40.58
C GLN A 391 -20.51 -6.99 41.79
N SER A 392 -19.96 -7.59 42.85
CA SER A 392 -19.45 -6.84 44.01
C SER A 392 -18.13 -6.17 43.66
N LYS A 393 -17.86 -4.99 44.23
CA LYS A 393 -16.62 -4.24 44.00
C LYS A 393 -15.38 -5.06 44.30
N ASP A 394 -15.39 -5.83 45.38
CA ASP A 394 -14.24 -6.62 45.84
C ASP A 394 -14.13 -7.97 45.10
N ASN A 395 -15.18 -8.35 44.37
CA ASN A 395 -15.35 -9.65 43.71
C ASN A 395 -15.88 -9.46 42.28
N THR A 396 -15.27 -8.55 41.51
CA THR A 396 -15.55 -8.38 40.07
C THR A 396 -14.57 -9.24 39.27
N PHE A 397 -15.08 -10.14 38.45
CA PHE A 397 -14.30 -11.09 37.65
C PHE A 397 -14.47 -10.87 36.15
N ILE A 398 -13.40 -11.14 35.41
CA ILE A 398 -13.46 -11.39 33.96
C ILE A 398 -13.73 -12.88 33.79
N SER A 399 -14.82 -13.20 33.09
CA SER A 399 -15.16 -14.56 32.67
C SER A 399 -14.50 -14.87 31.33
N THR A 400 -14.24 -16.14 31.05
CA THR A 400 -14.05 -16.61 29.68
C THR A 400 -15.41 -16.90 29.04
N ALA A 401 -15.44 -17.11 27.72
CA ALA A 401 -16.61 -17.60 27.00
C ALA A 401 -17.15 -18.96 27.50
N PHE A 402 -16.37 -19.68 28.31
CA PHE A 402 -16.77 -20.94 28.95
C PHE A 402 -17.17 -20.79 30.42
N GLY A 403 -17.35 -19.56 30.90
CA GLY A 403 -17.76 -19.29 32.29
C GLY A 403 -16.64 -19.44 33.32
N TYR A 404 -15.39 -19.64 32.90
CA TYR A 404 -14.26 -19.74 33.82
C TYR A 404 -13.79 -18.36 34.28
N GLU A 405 -13.71 -18.16 35.60
CA GLU A 405 -13.25 -16.94 36.26
C GLU A 405 -12.01 -17.25 37.10
N LYS A 406 -10.92 -16.49 36.92
CA LYS A 406 -9.64 -16.79 37.59
C LYS A 406 -9.46 -16.07 38.92
N GLN A 407 -9.44 -14.74 38.89
CA GLN A 407 -9.21 -13.89 40.07
C GLN A 407 -9.92 -12.55 39.91
N PRO A 408 -10.28 -11.87 41.02
CA PRO A 408 -10.90 -10.56 40.95
C PRO A 408 -9.97 -9.54 40.27
N ILE A 409 -10.58 -8.62 39.52
CA ILE A 409 -9.91 -7.52 38.84
C ILE A 409 -9.29 -6.56 39.87
N LYS A 410 -8.05 -6.11 39.59
CA LYS A 410 -7.34 -5.08 40.36
C LYS A 410 -6.64 -4.15 39.37
N LEU A 411 -7.02 -2.87 39.31
CA LEU A 411 -6.65 -1.97 38.20
C LEU A 411 -5.63 -0.88 38.53
N ASN A 412 -5.14 -0.84 39.77
CA ASN A 412 -4.40 0.32 40.31
C ASN A 412 -3.20 0.82 39.49
N GLU A 413 -2.54 -0.03 38.69
CA GLU A 413 -1.34 0.38 37.95
C GLU A 413 -1.52 0.46 36.42
N PHE A 414 -2.49 -0.26 35.86
CA PHE A 414 -2.59 -0.45 34.41
C PHE A 414 -2.90 0.87 33.67
N ARG A 415 -3.78 1.70 34.23
CA ARG A 415 -4.04 3.06 33.70
C ARG A 415 -2.78 3.90 33.60
N ASN A 416 -1.97 3.90 34.65
CA ASN A 416 -0.74 4.69 34.68
C ASN A 416 0.31 4.16 33.69
N LYS A 417 0.39 2.84 33.48
CA LYS A 417 1.27 2.24 32.47
C LYS A 417 0.85 2.63 31.06
N PHE A 418 -0.44 2.47 30.74
CA PHE A 418 -0.98 2.87 29.44
C PHE A 418 -0.80 4.37 29.19
N CYS A 419 -1.16 5.24 30.14
CA CYS A 419 -1.03 6.69 29.98
C CYS A 419 0.41 7.12 29.72
N LYS A 420 1.42 6.46 30.31
CA LYS A 420 2.84 6.75 30.03
C LYS A 420 3.22 6.41 28.58
N VAL A 421 2.76 5.28 28.07
CA VAL A 421 3.00 4.89 26.66
C VAL A 421 2.26 5.86 25.73
N LEU A 422 0.99 6.13 25.99
CA LEU A 422 0.20 7.07 25.21
C LEU A 422 0.87 8.46 25.15
N GLU A 423 1.28 9.01 26.30
CA GLU A 423 1.97 10.30 26.36
C GLU A 423 3.27 10.29 25.53
N LYS A 424 4.10 9.26 25.69
CA LYS A 424 5.36 9.11 24.93
C LYS A 424 5.11 9.13 23.41
N GLU A 425 4.12 8.38 22.94
CA GLU A 425 3.84 8.26 21.51
C GLU A 425 3.14 9.52 20.94
N LEU A 426 2.25 10.16 21.70
CA LEU A 426 1.65 11.44 21.34
C LEU A 426 2.70 12.57 21.26
N ILE A 427 3.76 12.54 22.08
CA ILE A 427 4.89 13.49 21.98
C ILE A 427 5.62 13.34 20.63
N LYS A 428 5.76 12.11 20.11
CA LYS A 428 6.36 11.89 18.77
C LYS A 428 5.53 12.59 17.69
N ILE A 429 4.19 12.50 17.78
CA ILE A 429 3.28 13.19 16.86
C ILE A 429 3.46 14.71 16.94
N LYS A 430 3.47 15.26 18.16
CA LYS A 430 3.64 16.71 18.40
C LYS A 430 4.96 17.27 17.86
N ASN A 431 6.03 16.48 17.90
CA ASN A 431 7.36 16.93 17.48
C ASN A 431 7.63 16.77 15.97
N ALA A 432 6.74 16.13 15.22
CA ALA A 432 6.88 15.94 13.77
C ALA A 432 6.52 17.23 13.02
N LYS A 433 7.44 18.21 12.99
CA LYS A 433 7.17 19.52 12.35
C LYS A 433 7.19 19.50 10.83
N ASP A 434 7.93 18.58 10.19
CA ASP A 434 8.00 18.45 8.72
C ASP A 434 8.44 17.04 8.28
N VAL A 435 8.41 16.06 9.19
CA VAL A 435 8.86 14.68 8.95
C VAL A 435 7.64 13.78 8.84
N GLN A 436 7.64 12.88 7.85
CA GLN A 436 6.62 11.85 7.73
C GLN A 436 6.57 11.02 9.02
N LEU A 437 5.40 11.00 9.67
CA LEU A 437 5.20 10.24 10.89
C LEU A 437 5.44 8.75 10.64
N ASN A 438 6.17 8.11 11.53
CA ASN A 438 6.27 6.65 11.57
C ASN A 438 5.02 6.08 12.24
N TRP A 439 3.89 6.17 11.54
CA TRP A 439 2.60 5.70 12.05
C TRP A 439 2.62 4.21 12.40
N LYS A 440 3.41 3.41 11.69
CA LYS A 440 3.60 1.99 12.00
C LYS A 440 4.02 1.77 13.44
N GLU A 441 5.11 2.43 13.83
CA GLU A 441 5.67 2.31 15.17
C GLU A 441 4.74 2.95 16.23
N ILE A 442 4.24 4.16 15.96
CA ILE A 442 3.37 4.89 16.89
C ILE A 442 2.10 4.09 17.19
N ARG A 443 1.44 3.59 16.14
CA ARG A 443 0.20 2.83 16.25
C ARG A 443 0.45 1.49 16.93
N ALA A 444 1.47 0.73 16.51
CA ALA A 444 1.82 -0.55 17.12
C ALA A 444 2.06 -0.41 18.63
N ASN A 445 2.88 0.56 19.05
CA ASN A 445 3.18 0.78 20.48
C ASN A 445 1.92 1.09 21.31
N ILE A 446 1.01 1.92 20.78
CA ILE A 446 -0.23 2.27 21.47
C ILE A 446 -1.18 1.07 21.54
N PHE A 447 -1.35 0.35 20.43
CA PHE A 447 -2.26 -0.80 20.36
C PHE A 447 -1.74 -1.97 21.21
N GLU A 448 -0.45 -2.31 21.16
CA GLU A 448 0.15 -3.34 22.00
C GLU A 448 0.04 -2.99 23.49
N SER A 449 0.24 -1.72 23.86
CA SER A 449 0.03 -1.28 25.23
C SER A 449 -1.45 -1.29 25.62
N ALA A 450 -2.36 -0.94 24.72
CA ALA A 450 -3.79 -1.04 24.99
C ALA A 450 -4.22 -2.50 25.18
N GLU A 451 -3.78 -3.43 24.32
CA GLU A 451 -4.06 -4.86 24.47
C GLU A 451 -3.56 -5.37 25.82
N GLN A 452 -2.31 -5.11 26.16
CA GLN A 452 -1.73 -5.55 27.44
C GLN A 452 -2.48 -4.99 28.66
N GLU A 453 -2.82 -3.71 28.65
CA GLU A 453 -3.33 -3.03 29.83
C GLU A 453 -4.88 -3.09 29.91
N PHE A 454 -5.60 -3.02 28.79
CA PHE A 454 -7.07 -3.02 28.74
C PHE A 454 -7.66 -4.43 28.88
N SER A 455 -6.93 -5.50 28.52
CA SER A 455 -7.38 -6.89 28.76
C SER A 455 -7.52 -7.23 30.25
N HIS A 456 -7.04 -6.37 31.15
CA HIS A 456 -7.25 -6.50 32.59
C HIS A 456 -8.53 -5.83 33.11
N ALA A 457 -9.23 -5.07 32.28
CA ALA A 457 -10.48 -4.38 32.62
C ALA A 457 -11.66 -4.91 31.81
N LEU A 458 -12.89 -4.59 32.24
CA LEU A 458 -14.13 -5.01 31.60
C LEU A 458 -14.76 -3.90 30.77
N GLY A 459 -15.23 -4.24 29.57
CA GLY A 459 -16.12 -3.39 28.77
C GLY A 459 -17.53 -3.32 29.38
N GLU A 460 -18.00 -4.46 29.91
CA GLU A 460 -19.25 -4.63 30.65
C GLU A 460 -19.01 -5.40 31.96
N THR A 461 -19.46 -4.85 33.09
CA THR A 461 -19.13 -5.40 34.43
C THR A 461 -20.17 -6.39 34.95
N ARG A 462 -21.32 -6.53 34.27
CA ARG A 462 -22.40 -7.43 34.69
C ARG A 462 -22.23 -8.83 34.10
N ARG A 463 -22.67 -9.85 34.84
CA ARG A 463 -22.77 -11.23 34.33
C ARG A 463 -24.00 -11.38 33.43
N ALA A 464 -24.00 -12.21 32.39
CA ALA A 464 -22.88 -13.01 31.89
C ALA A 464 -21.96 -12.26 30.88
N SER A 465 -22.24 -10.98 30.59
CA SER A 465 -21.47 -10.16 29.62
C SER A 465 -20.06 -9.78 30.09
N ASN A 466 -19.65 -10.17 31.30
CA ASN A 466 -18.31 -9.93 31.84
C ASN A 466 -17.21 -10.82 31.21
N GLU A 467 -17.46 -11.36 30.01
CA GLU A 467 -16.47 -11.99 29.15
C GLU A 467 -15.77 -11.00 28.21
N VAL A 468 -16.41 -9.85 27.95
CA VAL A 468 -15.87 -8.82 27.06
C VAL A 468 -14.96 -7.89 27.85
N THR A 469 -13.67 -7.94 27.53
CA THR A 469 -12.68 -7.05 28.14
C THR A 469 -12.81 -5.63 27.57
N LEU A 470 -12.17 -4.66 28.23
CA LEU A 470 -12.09 -3.31 27.70
C LEU A 470 -11.32 -3.28 26.37
N TRP A 471 -10.33 -4.17 26.20
CA TRP A 471 -9.60 -4.30 24.94
C TRP A 471 -10.53 -4.71 23.80
N ASP A 472 -11.32 -5.77 23.99
CA ASP A 472 -12.22 -6.30 22.96
C ASP A 472 -13.18 -5.22 22.45
N HIS A 473 -13.80 -4.52 23.39
CA HIS A 473 -14.71 -3.40 23.11
C HIS A 473 -13.99 -2.24 22.41
N SER A 474 -12.92 -1.71 23.00
CA SER A 474 -12.18 -0.57 22.45
C SER A 474 -11.60 -0.85 21.06
N TYR A 475 -11.05 -2.05 20.86
CA TYR A 475 -10.47 -2.46 19.57
C TYR A 475 -11.54 -2.62 18.50
N SER A 476 -12.68 -3.22 18.84
CA SER A 476 -13.82 -3.36 17.94
C SER A 476 -14.38 -1.99 17.53
N VAL A 477 -14.62 -1.08 18.49
CA VAL A 477 -15.07 0.29 18.23
C VAL A 477 -14.08 1.04 17.33
N ALA A 478 -12.77 0.97 17.61
CA ALA A 478 -11.75 1.60 16.78
C ALA A 478 -11.73 1.06 15.34
N SER A 479 -11.93 -0.25 15.18
CA SER A 479 -11.97 -0.93 13.88
C SER A 479 -13.19 -0.53 13.05
N LEU A 480 -14.38 -0.52 13.66
CA LEU A 480 -15.61 -0.05 13.04
C LEU A 480 -15.51 1.44 12.67
N TYR A 481 -14.94 2.25 13.57
CA TYR A 481 -14.79 3.68 13.41
C TYR A 481 -13.84 4.04 12.25
N LYS A 482 -12.67 3.39 12.16
CA LYS A 482 -11.75 3.54 11.02
C LYS A 482 -12.46 3.26 9.69
N ALA A 483 -13.14 2.12 9.60
CA ALA A 483 -13.84 1.74 8.38
C ALA A 483 -14.99 2.72 8.05
N ALA A 484 -15.71 3.23 9.05
CA ALA A 484 -16.76 4.24 8.84
C ALA A 484 -16.19 5.57 8.32
N LEU A 485 -15.04 6.02 8.84
CA LEU A 485 -14.34 7.20 8.33
C LEU A 485 -13.89 7.00 6.87
N ALA A 486 -13.30 5.83 6.57
CA ALA A 486 -12.90 5.50 5.22
C ALA A 486 -14.08 5.51 4.24
N LYS A 487 -15.24 4.96 4.64
CA LYS A 487 -16.49 5.04 3.86
C LYS A 487 -16.85 6.48 3.55
N ILE A 488 -16.96 7.31 4.58
CA ILE A 488 -17.41 8.71 4.45
C ILE A 488 -16.46 9.54 3.57
N LEU A 489 -15.15 9.30 3.67
CA LEU A 489 -14.15 9.96 2.85
C LEU A 489 -14.20 9.49 1.39
N ILE A 490 -14.37 8.19 1.12
CA ILE A 490 -14.46 7.65 -0.25
C ILE A 490 -15.81 7.99 -0.91
N ASP A 491 -16.90 7.94 -0.14
CA ASP A 491 -18.24 8.28 -0.62
C ASP A 491 -18.42 9.80 -0.77
N GLU A 492 -17.55 10.61 -0.14
CA GLU A 492 -17.60 12.08 -0.12
C GLU A 492 -18.90 12.63 0.48
N GLU A 493 -19.51 11.84 1.35
CA GLU A 493 -20.83 12.09 1.91
C GLU A 493 -20.88 11.58 3.36
N LEU A 494 -21.48 12.38 4.24
CA LEU A 494 -21.78 11.92 5.60
C LEU A 494 -22.81 10.79 5.56
N THR A 495 -22.55 9.74 6.32
CA THR A 495 -23.53 8.68 6.56
C THR A 495 -24.13 8.86 7.94
N ASP A 496 -25.46 8.73 8.06
CA ASP A 496 -26.12 8.71 9.37
C ASP A 496 -25.57 7.53 10.18
N PRO A 497 -25.15 7.73 11.46
CA PRO A 497 -24.60 6.65 12.28
C PRO A 497 -25.50 5.39 12.36
N LYS A 498 -26.82 5.56 12.28
CA LYS A 498 -27.78 4.43 12.30
C LYS A 498 -27.82 3.63 10.99
N ASP A 499 -27.18 4.13 9.93
CA ASP A 499 -27.14 3.53 8.60
C ASP A 499 -25.73 3.01 8.25
N LEU A 500 -24.74 3.24 9.12
CA LEU A 500 -23.39 2.69 8.96
C LEU A 500 -23.42 1.16 8.94
N LYS A 501 -22.74 0.59 7.93
CA LYS A 501 -22.56 -0.85 7.76
C LYS A 501 -21.14 -1.15 7.30
N TRP A 502 -20.73 -2.38 7.51
CA TRP A 502 -19.39 -2.89 7.28
C TRP A 502 -19.43 -4.20 6.50
N LYS A 503 -18.31 -4.53 5.88
CA LYS A 503 -18.07 -5.79 5.19
C LYS A 503 -16.80 -6.44 5.74
N ILE A 504 -16.66 -7.74 5.52
CA ILE A 504 -15.43 -8.47 5.85
C ILE A 504 -14.64 -8.71 4.58
N LEU A 505 -13.39 -8.24 4.56
CA LEU A 505 -12.38 -8.68 3.60
C LEU A 505 -11.75 -9.96 4.13
N SER A 506 -11.70 -10.97 3.29
CA SER A 506 -11.05 -12.25 3.57
C SER A 506 -9.91 -12.47 2.59
N VAL A 507 -8.74 -12.81 3.12
CA VAL A 507 -7.57 -13.20 2.35
C VAL A 507 -7.19 -14.62 2.73
N ASN A 508 -7.68 -15.58 1.95
CA ASN A 508 -7.56 -17.00 2.22
C ASN A 508 -6.45 -17.63 1.40
N PHE A 509 -5.67 -18.53 2.00
CA PHE A 509 -4.65 -19.29 1.30
C PHE A 509 -4.28 -20.53 2.10
N ASP A 510 -3.85 -21.59 1.40
CA ASP A 510 -3.58 -22.89 2.00
C ASP A 510 -2.22 -22.91 2.74
N LYS A 511 -2.21 -22.32 3.95
CA LYS A 511 -1.04 -22.20 4.83
C LYS A 511 -0.46 -23.56 5.18
N LEU A 512 -1.34 -24.49 5.59
CA LEU A 512 -0.94 -25.83 6.00
C LEU A 512 -0.29 -26.60 4.87
N LYS A 513 -0.84 -26.60 3.65
CA LYS A 513 -0.20 -27.25 2.49
C LYS A 513 1.10 -26.56 2.09
N PHE A 514 1.18 -25.24 2.21
CA PHE A 514 2.43 -24.53 1.94
C PHE A 514 3.54 -25.00 2.89
N ILE A 515 3.26 -25.06 4.18
CA ILE A 515 4.19 -25.51 5.22
C ILE A 515 4.52 -27.01 5.03
N ALA A 516 3.50 -27.85 4.90
CA ALA A 516 3.61 -29.31 4.77
C ALA A 516 4.25 -29.78 3.45
N SER A 517 4.41 -28.89 2.47
CA SER A 517 5.13 -29.21 1.23
C SER A 517 6.64 -29.42 1.42
N SER A 518 7.16 -29.21 2.63
CA SER A 518 8.55 -29.50 2.99
C SER A 518 8.68 -30.70 3.92
N HIS A 519 9.78 -31.44 3.78
CA HIS A 519 10.12 -32.61 4.61
C HIS A 519 11.15 -32.31 5.70
N ASN A 520 11.60 -31.05 5.81
CA ASN A 520 12.70 -30.64 6.68
C ASN A 520 12.22 -29.52 7.62
N ILE A 521 12.46 -29.67 8.92
CA ILE A 521 12.12 -28.65 9.94
C ILE A 521 12.61 -27.23 9.58
N PRO A 522 13.84 -27.01 9.07
CA PRO A 522 14.33 -25.65 8.79
C PRO A 522 13.53 -24.94 7.70
N ASP A 523 13.07 -25.70 6.71
CA ASP A 523 12.25 -25.15 5.63
C ASP A 523 10.81 -24.91 6.09
N ILE A 524 10.27 -25.76 6.97
CA ILE A 524 8.96 -25.57 7.61
C ILE A 524 8.95 -24.24 8.36
N LEU A 525 9.94 -24.02 9.23
CA LEU A 525 10.07 -22.79 10.01
C LEU A 525 10.29 -21.57 9.11
N LYS A 526 11.12 -21.68 8.06
CA LYS A 526 11.28 -20.56 7.11
C LYS A 526 10.01 -20.28 6.31
N ARG A 527 9.21 -21.30 6.00
CA ARG A 527 7.91 -21.12 5.35
C ARG A 527 6.91 -20.44 6.28
N GLN A 528 6.90 -20.78 7.57
CA GLN A 528 6.09 -20.07 8.58
C GLN A 528 6.46 -18.59 8.64
N GLU A 529 7.76 -18.27 8.77
CA GLU A 529 8.23 -16.87 8.75
C GLU A 529 7.83 -16.12 7.47
N LEU A 530 7.88 -16.80 6.30
CA LEU A 530 7.42 -16.19 5.04
C LEU A 530 5.90 -15.93 5.03
N LEU A 531 5.09 -16.80 5.65
CA LEU A 531 3.66 -16.56 5.78
C LEU A 531 3.37 -15.40 6.74
N GLU A 532 4.07 -15.36 7.88
CA GLU A 532 3.98 -14.26 8.85
C GLU A 532 4.33 -12.91 8.21
N ASN A 533 5.42 -12.86 7.42
CA ASN A 533 5.81 -11.65 6.68
C ASN A 533 4.75 -11.22 5.67
N ILE A 534 4.14 -12.16 4.95
CA ILE A 534 3.06 -11.86 4.00
C ILE A 534 1.85 -11.29 4.74
N GLU A 535 1.41 -11.93 5.81
CA GLU A 535 0.26 -11.47 6.60
C GLU A 535 0.50 -10.11 7.24
N GLU A 536 1.69 -9.89 7.79
CA GLU A 536 2.09 -8.60 8.34
C GLU A 536 2.19 -7.53 7.26
N GLY A 537 2.64 -7.89 6.05
CA GLY A 537 2.59 -7.00 4.88
C GLY A 537 1.17 -6.60 4.49
N ILE A 538 0.22 -7.55 4.52
CA ILE A 538 -1.20 -7.29 4.24
C ILE A 538 -1.80 -6.39 5.32
N LYS A 539 -1.53 -6.71 6.59
CA LYS A 539 -1.97 -5.91 7.74
C LYS A 539 -1.47 -4.48 7.66
N ASN A 540 -0.16 -4.31 7.49
CA ASN A 540 0.47 -2.99 7.34
C ASN A 540 -0.13 -2.18 6.18
N PHE A 541 -0.43 -2.83 5.04
CA PHE A 541 -1.08 -2.15 3.93
C PHE A 541 -2.48 -1.63 4.29
N ILE A 542 -3.33 -2.46 4.88
CA ILE A 542 -4.75 -2.14 5.12
C ILE A 542 -4.96 -1.26 6.36
N GLU A 543 -4.15 -1.44 7.39
CA GLU A 543 -4.31 -0.74 8.66
C GLU A 543 -3.61 0.61 8.67
N GLU A 544 -2.54 0.76 7.89
CA GLU A 544 -1.62 1.90 8.02
C GLU A 544 -1.36 2.63 6.70
N GLU A 545 -0.91 1.94 5.63
CA GLU A 545 -0.58 2.62 4.36
C GLU A 545 -1.82 3.16 3.65
N PHE A 546 -2.88 2.37 3.65
CA PHE A 546 -4.20 2.69 3.13
C PHE A 546 -5.23 2.36 4.23
N PRO A 547 -5.32 3.18 5.30
CA PRO A 547 -6.04 2.86 6.53
C PRO A 547 -7.56 2.82 6.32
N VAL A 548 -8.07 1.68 5.88
CA VAL A 548 -9.48 1.46 5.57
C VAL A 548 -10.14 0.40 6.42
N GLY A 549 -9.36 -0.34 7.21
CA GLY A 549 -9.84 -1.42 8.04
C GLY A 549 -8.82 -1.88 9.06
N ASN A 550 -9.23 -2.82 9.91
CA ASN A 550 -8.40 -3.50 10.90
C ASN A 550 -8.62 -5.01 10.83
N GLU A 551 -7.56 -5.76 11.11
CA GLU A 551 -7.57 -7.21 11.26
C GLU A 551 -8.44 -7.57 12.45
N ILE A 552 -9.50 -8.35 12.24
CA ILE A 552 -10.35 -8.84 13.33
C ILE A 552 -10.12 -10.31 13.65
N TYR A 553 -9.48 -11.05 12.75
CA TYR A 553 -9.25 -12.48 12.91
C TYR A 553 -8.17 -13.00 11.97
N ARG A 554 -7.41 -13.99 12.44
CA ARG A 554 -6.40 -14.73 11.67
C ARG A 554 -6.24 -16.12 12.26
N ASP A 555 -6.18 -17.11 11.38
CA ASP A 555 -6.02 -18.54 11.71
C ASP A 555 -5.27 -19.27 10.58
N GLU A 556 -5.33 -20.59 10.50
CA GLU A 556 -4.72 -21.33 9.39
C GLU A 556 -5.40 -21.13 8.02
N THR A 557 -6.63 -20.61 7.97
CA THR A 557 -7.41 -20.46 6.72
C THR A 557 -7.14 -19.12 6.06
N GLY A 558 -6.83 -18.06 6.82
CA GLY A 558 -6.59 -16.75 6.25
C GLY A 558 -6.33 -15.63 7.25
N ILE A 559 -6.47 -14.40 6.78
CA ILE A 559 -6.48 -13.16 7.57
C ILE A 559 -7.69 -12.34 7.13
N TYR A 560 -8.39 -11.75 8.10
CA TYR A 560 -9.72 -11.17 7.92
C TYR A 560 -9.81 -9.77 8.49
N PHE A 561 -10.41 -8.84 7.75
CA PHE A 561 -10.48 -7.42 8.10
C PHE A 561 -11.91 -6.89 8.05
N VAL A 562 -12.27 -6.03 9.00
CA VAL A 562 -13.44 -5.15 8.86
C VAL A 562 -13.08 -4.02 7.90
N ILE A 563 -13.90 -3.83 6.87
CA ILE A 563 -13.74 -2.79 5.85
C ILE A 563 -15.07 -2.04 5.61
N PRO A 564 -15.05 -0.84 4.99
CA PRO A 564 -16.27 -0.09 4.69
C PRO A 564 -17.20 -0.81 3.70
N ASP A 565 -18.51 -0.65 3.92
CA ASP A 565 -19.51 -0.84 2.85
C ASP A 565 -19.72 0.47 2.08
N LEU A 566 -19.14 0.58 0.88
CA LEU A 566 -19.25 1.78 0.03
C LEU A 566 -20.62 1.88 -0.64
N LYS A 567 -21.09 3.10 -0.92
CA LYS A 567 -22.44 3.33 -1.50
C LYS A 567 -22.57 2.75 -2.91
N ASP A 568 -21.56 3.00 -3.75
CA ASP A 568 -21.58 2.66 -5.17
C ASP A 568 -20.90 1.32 -5.49
N ASN A 569 -21.51 0.52 -6.38
CA ASN A 569 -20.89 -0.73 -6.83
C ASN A 569 -19.55 -0.51 -7.56
N SER A 570 -19.38 0.60 -8.29
CA SER A 570 -18.08 0.93 -8.92
C SER A 570 -17.00 1.11 -7.86
N LYS A 571 -17.28 1.90 -6.82
CA LYS A 571 -16.32 2.15 -5.72
C LYS A 571 -15.98 0.86 -4.96
N ARG A 572 -16.96 -0.03 -4.76
CA ARG A 572 -16.72 -1.37 -4.16
C ARG A 572 -15.77 -2.21 -5.01
N GLU A 573 -15.97 -2.24 -6.32
CA GLU A 573 -15.11 -3.00 -7.23
C GLU A 573 -13.71 -2.39 -7.30
N GLU A 574 -13.60 -1.06 -7.35
CA GLU A 574 -12.33 -0.33 -7.28
C GLU A 574 -11.58 -0.66 -5.98
N LEU A 575 -12.26 -0.65 -4.83
CA LEU A 575 -11.68 -1.02 -3.54
C LEU A 575 -11.17 -2.47 -3.55
N LYS A 576 -11.96 -3.40 -4.11
CA LYS A 576 -11.56 -4.80 -4.26
C LYS A 576 -10.33 -4.95 -5.16
N ASN A 577 -10.26 -4.20 -6.26
CA ASN A 577 -9.12 -4.21 -7.17
C ASN A 577 -7.85 -3.69 -6.49
N ILE A 578 -7.96 -2.61 -5.72
CA ILE A 578 -6.84 -2.06 -4.91
C ILE A 578 -6.30 -3.13 -3.95
N PHE A 579 -7.17 -3.82 -3.21
CA PHE A 579 -6.75 -4.92 -2.34
C PHE A 579 -6.10 -6.05 -3.14
N THR A 580 -6.74 -6.47 -4.23
CA THR A 580 -6.29 -7.59 -5.06
C THR A 580 -4.89 -7.36 -5.62
N GLU A 581 -4.66 -6.22 -6.25
CA GLU A 581 -3.36 -5.85 -6.81
C GLU A 581 -2.27 -5.85 -5.74
N LYS A 582 -2.51 -5.16 -4.61
CA LYS A 582 -1.48 -5.00 -3.59
C LYS A 582 -1.17 -6.29 -2.84
N ILE A 583 -2.19 -7.08 -2.51
CA ILE A 583 -2.01 -8.37 -1.85
C ILE A 583 -1.26 -9.33 -2.78
N ILE A 584 -1.60 -9.38 -4.08
CA ILE A 584 -0.84 -10.18 -5.05
C ILE A 584 0.62 -9.72 -5.12
N GLU A 585 0.88 -8.41 -5.11
CA GLU A 585 2.25 -7.85 -5.08
C GLU A 585 3.04 -8.37 -3.86
N ILE A 586 2.42 -8.38 -2.66
CA ILE A 586 3.04 -8.89 -1.43
C ILE A 586 3.44 -10.37 -1.58
N PHE A 587 2.52 -11.22 -2.06
CA PHE A 587 2.82 -12.63 -2.33
C PHE A 587 3.91 -12.82 -3.39
N GLN A 588 3.95 -11.97 -4.42
CA GLN A 588 5.00 -12.02 -5.44
C GLN A 588 6.38 -11.64 -4.88
N ASN A 589 6.45 -10.64 -4.00
CA ASN A 589 7.70 -10.18 -3.42
C ASN A 589 8.33 -11.21 -2.47
N ASP A 590 7.52 -11.86 -1.62
CA ASP A 590 8.05 -12.74 -0.57
C ASP A 590 8.25 -14.19 -1.03
N ILE A 591 7.35 -14.70 -1.88
CA ILE A 591 7.36 -16.11 -2.28
C ILE A 591 7.30 -16.33 -3.80
N GLU A 592 7.39 -15.27 -4.61
CA GLU A 592 7.38 -15.33 -6.08
C GLU A 592 6.19 -16.12 -6.65
N GLY A 593 5.01 -15.98 -6.01
CA GLY A 593 3.77 -16.67 -6.41
C GLY A 593 3.77 -18.18 -6.18
N GLU A 594 4.54 -18.68 -5.20
CA GLU A 594 4.55 -20.10 -4.84
C GLU A 594 3.16 -20.58 -4.35
N ILE A 595 2.43 -19.73 -3.64
CA ILE A 595 0.99 -19.83 -3.37
C ILE A 595 0.34 -18.50 -3.76
N LEU A 596 -0.95 -18.54 -4.04
CA LEU A 596 -1.75 -17.36 -4.36
C LEU A 596 -2.92 -17.28 -3.39
N PRO A 597 -3.31 -16.07 -2.96
CA PRO A 597 -4.47 -15.89 -2.11
C PRO A 597 -5.76 -15.87 -2.92
N GLU A 598 -6.84 -16.29 -2.29
CA GLU A 598 -8.20 -15.93 -2.64
C GLU A 598 -8.60 -14.68 -1.84
N ILE A 599 -9.11 -13.68 -2.54
CA ILE A 599 -9.43 -12.37 -1.97
C ILE A 599 -10.91 -12.10 -2.21
N GLU A 600 -11.70 -12.14 -1.14
CA GLU A 600 -13.15 -11.93 -1.21
C GLU A 600 -13.61 -10.88 -0.22
N ILE A 601 -14.65 -10.14 -0.61
CA ILE A 601 -15.38 -9.23 0.26
C ILE A 601 -16.77 -9.82 0.49
N SER A 602 -17.22 -9.86 1.75
CA SER A 602 -18.54 -10.42 2.12
C SER A 602 -19.66 -9.80 1.28
N LYS A 603 -20.58 -10.66 0.78
CA LYS A 603 -21.68 -10.23 -0.10
C LYS A 603 -22.63 -9.26 0.58
N GLU A 604 -23.15 -9.66 1.74
CA GLU A 604 -24.05 -8.82 2.52
C GLU A 604 -23.27 -7.90 3.46
N PRO A 605 -23.62 -6.61 3.53
CA PRO A 605 -23.11 -5.72 4.55
C PRO A 605 -23.83 -5.98 5.89
N SER A 606 -23.12 -5.79 6.99
CA SER A 606 -23.63 -5.98 8.35
C SER A 606 -23.47 -4.72 9.19
N ARG A 607 -24.34 -4.52 10.17
CA ARG A 607 -24.14 -3.50 11.21
C ARG A 607 -23.10 -3.91 12.24
N SER A 608 -22.63 -5.16 12.27
CA SER A 608 -21.61 -5.63 13.21
C SER A 608 -20.69 -6.68 12.58
N SER A 609 -19.61 -7.04 13.28
CA SER A 609 -18.65 -8.07 12.87
C SER A 609 -19.18 -9.52 12.99
N VAL A 610 -20.41 -9.72 13.47
CA VAL A 610 -21.02 -11.06 13.74
C VAL A 610 -21.09 -11.95 12.49
N ILE A 611 -21.03 -11.38 11.28
CA ILE A 611 -20.95 -12.15 10.03
C ILE A 611 -19.61 -12.88 9.83
N LEU A 612 -18.60 -12.61 10.65
CA LEU A 612 -17.26 -13.20 10.55
C LEU A 612 -17.31 -14.74 10.53
N GLY A 613 -18.06 -15.38 11.42
CA GLY A 613 -18.10 -16.85 11.51
C GLY A 613 -18.52 -17.52 10.20
N GLY A 614 -19.54 -16.97 9.53
CA GLY A 614 -19.98 -17.45 8.20
C GLY A 614 -18.97 -17.16 7.09
N VAL A 615 -18.22 -16.06 7.19
CA VAL A 615 -17.15 -15.72 6.23
C VAL A 615 -15.95 -16.66 6.40
N VAL A 616 -15.54 -16.96 7.64
CA VAL A 616 -14.47 -17.93 7.95
C VAL A 616 -14.85 -19.32 7.43
N GLU A 617 -16.07 -19.78 7.73
CA GLU A 617 -16.55 -21.09 7.27
C GLU A 617 -16.61 -21.19 5.74
N SER A 618 -17.05 -20.13 5.05
CA SER A 618 -17.09 -20.13 3.59
C SER A 618 -15.70 -20.07 2.94
N GLY A 619 -14.69 -19.54 3.62
CA GLY A 619 -13.29 -19.55 3.18
C GLY A 619 -12.59 -20.92 3.33
N LYS A 620 -13.12 -21.84 4.15
CA LYS A 620 -12.56 -23.18 4.30
C LYS A 620 -12.72 -23.99 3.01
N ASN A 621 -11.70 -24.79 2.67
CA ASN A 621 -11.68 -25.71 1.53
C ASN A 621 -11.77 -25.06 0.14
N LYS A 622 -11.68 -23.73 0.01
CA LYS A 622 -11.62 -23.13 -1.32
C LYS A 622 -10.23 -23.29 -1.93
N PRO A 623 -10.11 -23.85 -3.14
CA PRO A 623 -8.82 -23.95 -3.81
C PRO A 623 -8.35 -22.55 -4.19
N PRO A 624 -7.06 -22.21 -4.01
CA PRO A 624 -6.53 -20.91 -4.41
C PRO A 624 -6.81 -20.66 -5.90
N ILE A 625 -7.39 -19.50 -6.22
CA ILE A 625 -7.80 -19.15 -7.58
C ILE A 625 -6.57 -19.20 -8.51
N SER A 626 -6.68 -19.97 -9.59
CA SER A 626 -5.63 -20.21 -10.57
C SER A 626 -5.47 -19.10 -11.61
N GLN A 627 -5.96 -17.88 -11.36
CA GLN A 627 -6.13 -16.84 -12.40
C GLN A 627 -5.24 -15.60 -12.25
N ALA A 628 -4.29 -15.56 -11.31
CA ALA A 628 -3.23 -14.55 -11.32
C ALA A 628 -1.98 -15.08 -12.03
N THR A 629 -1.23 -14.16 -12.65
CA THR A 629 -0.06 -14.38 -13.52
C THR A 629 0.79 -15.55 -13.05
N ILE A 630 0.80 -16.63 -13.84
CA ILE A 630 1.67 -17.77 -13.63
C ILE A 630 3.10 -17.20 -13.57
N PRO A 631 3.88 -17.44 -12.49
CA PRO A 631 5.26 -16.97 -12.45
C PRO A 631 5.97 -17.40 -13.74
N LYS A 632 6.69 -16.50 -14.42
CA LYS A 632 7.29 -16.77 -15.75
C LYS A 632 8.10 -18.09 -15.82
N TRP A 633 8.70 -18.50 -14.71
CA TRP A 633 9.40 -19.79 -14.60
C TRP A 633 8.47 -21.01 -14.71
N LYS A 634 7.22 -20.89 -14.24
CA LYS A 634 6.17 -21.93 -14.28
C LYS A 634 5.48 -21.99 -15.64
N GLU A 635 5.38 -20.87 -16.36
CA GLU A 635 5.00 -20.86 -17.79
C GLU A 635 6.00 -21.66 -18.63
N CYS A 636 7.30 -21.38 -18.45
CA CYS A 636 8.38 -22.12 -19.12
C CYS A 636 8.38 -23.63 -18.81
N TRP A 637 7.88 -24.02 -17.63
CA TRP A 637 7.80 -25.42 -17.20
C TRP A 637 6.57 -26.14 -17.78
N ASN A 638 5.42 -25.47 -17.86
CA ASN A 638 4.17 -26.05 -18.35
C ASN A 638 4.17 -26.30 -19.86
N GLU A 639 4.97 -25.54 -20.63
CA GLU A 639 5.15 -25.77 -22.08
C GLU A 639 5.92 -27.07 -22.38
N ASN A 640 6.81 -27.52 -21.48
CA ASN A 640 7.63 -28.72 -21.62
C ASN A 640 7.02 -29.88 -20.82
N LYS A 641 6.07 -30.63 -21.40
CA LYS A 641 5.31 -31.70 -20.72
C LYS A 641 6.14 -32.65 -19.82
N THR A 642 5.63 -32.83 -18.60
CA THR A 642 5.57 -34.06 -17.75
C THR A 642 6.82 -34.74 -17.19
N ASN A 643 8.06 -34.36 -17.54
CA ASN A 643 9.23 -34.96 -16.89
C ASN A 643 9.82 -34.02 -15.82
N LYS A 644 10.20 -34.57 -14.64
CA LYS A 644 10.90 -33.86 -13.55
C LYS A 644 12.29 -33.32 -13.94
N THR A 645 12.65 -33.51 -15.21
CA THR A 645 13.91 -33.16 -15.83
C THR A 645 13.60 -32.61 -17.22
N ALA A 646 14.01 -31.37 -17.49
CA ALA A 646 14.00 -30.82 -18.83
C ALA A 646 15.39 -31.02 -19.45
N MET A 647 15.45 -31.62 -20.64
CA MET A 647 16.65 -31.54 -21.47
C MET A 647 16.94 -30.06 -21.73
N PHE A 648 18.22 -29.69 -21.64
CA PHE A 648 18.78 -28.37 -21.86
C PHE A 648 17.81 -27.31 -22.48
N ASP A 649 17.28 -26.41 -21.63
CA ASP A 649 16.39 -25.31 -22.02
C ASP A 649 17.02 -23.97 -21.58
N ASP A 650 17.40 -23.16 -22.57
CA ASP A 650 18.03 -21.84 -22.38
C ASP A 650 17.15 -20.87 -21.57
N ARG A 651 15.82 -20.96 -21.71
CA ARG A 651 14.86 -20.12 -20.98
C ARG A 651 14.83 -20.50 -19.51
N LEU A 652 14.85 -21.80 -19.21
CA LEU A 652 14.85 -22.31 -17.84
C LEU A 652 16.18 -22.11 -17.11
N CYS A 653 17.31 -22.12 -17.83
CA CYS A 653 18.60 -21.98 -17.16
C CYS A 653 18.76 -20.64 -16.42
N LYS A 654 18.22 -19.55 -16.97
CA LYS A 654 18.22 -18.24 -16.30
C LYS A 654 17.61 -18.31 -14.89
N TYR A 655 16.66 -19.21 -14.67
CA TYR A 655 15.97 -19.40 -13.40
C TYR A 655 16.63 -20.46 -12.50
N ALA A 656 17.34 -21.43 -13.07
CA ALA A 656 17.98 -22.52 -12.34
C ALA A 656 19.20 -22.07 -11.50
N ASP A 657 19.85 -20.97 -11.87
CA ASP A 657 20.96 -20.35 -11.12
C ASP A 657 22.07 -21.37 -10.78
N CYS A 658 22.77 -21.84 -11.81
CA CYS A 658 23.82 -22.87 -11.69
C CYS A 658 25.06 -22.41 -10.91
N ARG A 659 24.95 -22.23 -9.59
CA ARG A 659 25.99 -21.80 -8.65
C ARG A 659 27.30 -22.60 -8.72
N ASN A 660 27.26 -23.87 -9.11
CA ASN A 660 28.47 -24.69 -9.30
C ASN A 660 29.21 -24.36 -10.61
N TYR A 661 28.63 -23.54 -11.49
CA TYR A 661 29.13 -23.24 -12.83
C TYR A 661 29.05 -21.72 -13.08
N LYS A 662 30.18 -21.01 -13.01
CA LYS A 662 30.24 -19.54 -13.23
C LYS A 662 29.65 -19.14 -14.60
N ASN A 663 29.03 -17.96 -14.67
CA ASN A 663 28.55 -17.30 -15.92
C ASN A 663 27.49 -18.06 -16.74
N ASN A 664 26.35 -18.48 -16.15
CA ASN A 664 25.27 -19.18 -16.88
C ASN A 664 25.78 -20.39 -17.70
N ALA A 665 26.79 -21.07 -17.18
CA ALA A 665 27.52 -22.11 -17.90
C ALA A 665 26.70 -23.39 -18.21
N CYS A 666 25.43 -23.47 -17.79
CA CYS A 666 24.48 -24.46 -18.28
C CYS A 666 24.42 -24.53 -19.81
N THR A 667 24.53 -23.37 -20.49
CA THR A 667 24.42 -23.24 -21.94
C THR A 667 25.66 -23.73 -22.64
N LYS A 668 26.81 -23.45 -22.02
CA LYS A 668 28.11 -23.93 -22.47
C LYS A 668 28.28 -25.44 -22.28
N PHE A 669 27.71 -26.02 -21.23
CA PHE A 669 27.94 -27.43 -20.85
C PHE A 669 26.73 -28.35 -21.02
N LYS A 670 25.62 -27.87 -21.61
CA LYS A 670 24.38 -28.64 -21.84
C LYS A 670 23.90 -29.37 -20.57
N ILE A 671 23.83 -28.64 -19.45
CA ILE A 671 23.48 -29.20 -18.14
C ILE A 671 21.96 -29.40 -18.07
N ASN A 672 21.50 -30.55 -17.58
CA ASN A 672 20.07 -30.79 -17.39
C ASN A 672 19.50 -29.94 -16.24
N ILE A 673 18.21 -29.64 -16.33
CA ILE A 673 17.48 -28.88 -15.32
C ILE A 673 16.47 -29.81 -14.66
N GLU A 674 16.52 -29.88 -13.33
CA GLU A 674 15.65 -30.71 -12.50
C GLU A 674 14.73 -29.85 -11.64
N ILE A 675 13.62 -30.43 -11.18
CA ILE A 675 12.80 -29.81 -10.14
C ILE A 675 13.52 -29.87 -8.79
N CYS A 676 13.53 -28.75 -8.07
CA CYS A 676 14.04 -28.69 -6.71
C CYS A 676 13.26 -29.63 -5.79
N SER A 677 13.96 -30.56 -5.13
CA SER A 677 13.37 -31.56 -4.23
C SER A 677 12.71 -30.96 -2.98
N VAL A 678 13.04 -29.71 -2.63
CA VAL A 678 12.53 -29.04 -1.41
C VAL A 678 11.26 -28.23 -1.65
N CYS A 679 11.17 -27.51 -2.77
CA CYS A 679 9.92 -26.79 -3.09
C CYS A 679 9.01 -27.54 -4.06
N GLY A 680 9.51 -28.60 -4.70
CA GLY A 680 8.76 -29.36 -5.71
C GLY A 680 8.32 -28.55 -6.93
N LYS A 681 8.87 -27.34 -7.10
CA LYS A 681 8.34 -26.31 -8.02
C LYS A 681 9.43 -25.68 -8.89
N ARG A 682 10.47 -25.12 -8.28
CA ARG A 682 11.48 -24.31 -8.99
C ARG A 682 12.56 -25.17 -9.65
N PRO A 683 13.12 -24.74 -10.80
CA PRO A 683 14.23 -25.43 -11.44
C PRO A 683 15.53 -25.31 -10.62
N LYS A 684 16.38 -26.33 -10.71
CA LYS A 684 17.77 -26.37 -10.25
C LYS A 684 18.62 -27.10 -11.28
N CYS A 685 19.92 -26.84 -11.30
CA CYS A 685 20.81 -27.56 -12.21
C CYS A 685 21.09 -28.97 -11.67
N GLU A 686 21.25 -29.95 -12.57
CA GLU A 686 21.67 -31.30 -12.23
C GLU A 686 22.94 -31.24 -11.35
N LYS A 687 22.96 -32.01 -10.26
CA LYS A 687 23.98 -31.99 -9.17
C LYS A 687 23.92 -30.84 -8.15
N GLN A 688 22.98 -29.90 -8.27
CA GLN A 688 22.69 -28.99 -7.16
C GLN A 688 21.71 -29.63 -6.18
N ASN A 689 21.90 -29.37 -4.88
CA ASN A 689 20.98 -29.83 -3.85
C ASN A 689 19.68 -29.01 -3.82
N LEU A 690 19.77 -27.69 -4.04
CA LEU A 690 18.67 -26.74 -3.87
C LEU A 690 18.64 -25.73 -5.01
N CYS A 691 17.45 -25.28 -5.40
CA CYS A 691 17.32 -24.07 -6.21
C CYS A 691 17.81 -22.83 -5.43
N LYS A 692 18.05 -21.73 -6.14
CA LYS A 692 18.48 -20.44 -5.58
C LYS A 692 17.65 -19.99 -4.39
N THR A 693 16.32 -19.97 -4.55
CA THR A 693 15.38 -19.48 -3.54
C THR A 693 15.41 -20.34 -2.27
N CYS A 694 15.35 -21.67 -2.41
CA CYS A 694 15.44 -22.59 -1.27
C CYS A 694 16.78 -22.49 -0.54
N SER A 695 17.88 -22.20 -1.23
CA SER A 695 19.16 -21.99 -0.55
C SER A 695 19.22 -20.67 0.21
N LYS A 696 18.81 -19.56 -0.43
CA LYS A 696 18.74 -18.25 0.25
C LYS A 696 17.90 -18.31 1.53
N ARG A 697 16.81 -19.09 1.49
CA ARG A 697 15.95 -19.38 2.64
C ARG A 697 16.70 -20.05 3.81
N ARG A 698 17.76 -20.82 3.53
CA ARG A 698 18.56 -21.53 4.54
C ARG A 698 19.84 -20.80 4.97
N ASP A 699 20.38 -19.89 4.15
CA ASP A 699 21.73 -19.30 4.31
C ASP A 699 21.95 -18.46 5.59
N LYS A 700 20.90 -18.05 6.31
CA LYS A 700 21.02 -17.18 7.50
C LYS A 700 20.84 -17.87 8.86
N ARG A 701 20.25 -19.06 8.89
CA ARG A 701 19.82 -19.70 10.14
C ARG A 701 20.98 -20.15 11.03
N ALA A 702 22.05 -20.64 10.42
CA ALA A 702 23.26 -21.01 11.17
C ALA A 702 23.91 -19.78 11.83
N VAL A 703 23.85 -18.61 11.16
CA VAL A 703 24.39 -17.34 11.69
C VAL A 703 23.54 -16.83 12.85
N GLU A 704 22.21 -16.91 12.74
CA GLU A 704 21.29 -16.54 13.81
C GLU A 704 21.42 -17.46 15.03
N TRP A 705 21.50 -18.78 14.83
CA TRP A 705 21.72 -19.74 15.91
C TRP A 705 23.05 -19.50 16.65
N LEU A 706 24.13 -19.17 15.93
CA LEU A 706 25.43 -18.84 16.54
C LEU A 706 25.35 -17.66 17.52
N SER A 707 24.36 -16.77 17.37
CA SER A 707 24.13 -15.65 18.29
C SER A 707 23.36 -16.04 19.56
N LYS A 708 22.69 -17.21 19.58
CA LYS A 708 21.88 -17.74 20.69
C LYS A 708 21.96 -19.28 20.76
N PRO A 709 23.12 -19.87 21.14
CA PRO A 709 23.35 -21.31 21.08
C PRO A 709 22.64 -22.14 22.16
N ASN A 710 21.79 -21.51 22.99
CA ASN A 710 21.11 -22.16 24.11
C ASN A 710 19.92 -23.03 23.67
N THR A 711 19.52 -22.94 22.40
CA THR A 711 18.53 -23.82 21.75
C THR A 711 19.23 -24.70 20.72
N THR A 712 18.58 -25.76 20.24
CA THR A 712 19.13 -26.50 19.09
C THR A 712 18.98 -25.64 17.83
N ILE A 713 19.83 -25.84 16.81
CA ILE A 713 19.70 -25.15 15.51
C ILE A 713 18.35 -25.45 14.81
N TRP A 714 17.64 -26.50 15.24
CA TRP A 714 16.47 -27.05 14.56
C TRP A 714 15.14 -26.86 15.31
N LEU A 715 15.13 -26.90 16.63
CA LEU A 715 13.92 -26.90 17.47
C LEU A 715 14.14 -26.06 18.74
N ASP A 716 13.09 -25.33 19.16
CA ASP A 716 13.02 -24.59 20.41
C ASP A 716 12.63 -25.47 21.62
N GLU A 717 12.45 -26.77 21.38
CA GLU A 717 11.97 -27.75 22.35
C GLU A 717 13.08 -28.22 23.31
N SER A 718 12.72 -28.45 24.58
CA SER A 718 13.56 -29.20 25.51
C SER A 718 13.55 -30.68 25.12
N SER A 719 14.71 -31.21 24.75
CA SER A 719 14.93 -32.65 24.65
C SER A 719 15.30 -33.23 26.00
N ASP A 720 15.08 -34.52 26.21
CA ASP A 720 15.70 -35.20 27.35
C ASP A 720 17.24 -35.26 27.20
N LEU A 721 17.94 -35.75 28.23
CA LEU A 721 19.40 -35.90 28.24
C LEU A 721 19.95 -36.80 27.11
N ASN A 722 19.09 -37.55 26.41
CA ASN A 722 19.43 -38.43 25.30
C ASN A 722 18.97 -37.87 23.94
N ASN A 723 18.59 -36.60 23.87
CA ASN A 723 18.04 -35.93 22.67
C ASN A 723 16.72 -36.54 22.15
N ARG A 724 15.91 -37.17 23.02
CA ARG A 724 14.58 -37.69 22.66
C ARG A 724 13.51 -36.63 22.89
N VAL A 725 12.55 -36.56 21.97
CA VAL A 725 11.42 -35.62 22.00
C VAL A 725 10.11 -36.42 21.91
N ALA A 726 9.11 -36.03 22.70
CA ALA A 726 7.75 -36.58 22.62
C ALA A 726 6.82 -35.56 21.94
N VAL A 727 6.15 -35.98 20.87
CA VAL A 727 5.16 -35.15 20.16
C VAL A 727 3.78 -35.51 20.67
N ILE A 728 3.06 -34.53 21.25
CA ILE A 728 1.66 -34.68 21.65
C ILE A 728 0.81 -33.87 20.69
N THR A 729 -0.10 -34.53 19.98
CA THR A 729 -1.08 -33.87 19.11
C THR A 729 -2.46 -33.96 19.73
N ALA A 730 -3.14 -32.83 19.91
CA ALA A 730 -4.54 -32.78 20.28
C ALA A 730 -5.34 -32.09 19.17
N ARG A 731 -6.56 -32.54 18.90
CA ARG A 731 -7.49 -31.92 17.95
C ARG A 731 -8.78 -31.59 18.68
N PHE A 732 -9.14 -30.31 18.70
CA PHE A 732 -10.44 -29.83 19.16
C PHE A 732 -11.26 -29.37 17.95
N ASP A 733 -12.41 -29.99 17.71
CA ASP A 733 -13.30 -29.60 16.61
C ASP A 733 -14.17 -28.42 17.05
N LEU A 734 -13.73 -27.21 16.72
CA LEU A 734 -14.42 -25.96 17.03
C LEU A 734 -15.36 -25.50 15.90
N SER A 735 -15.53 -26.28 14.83
CA SER A 735 -16.33 -25.88 13.64
C SER A 735 -17.73 -25.39 14.00
N LYS A 736 -18.40 -26.11 14.89
CA LYS A 736 -19.75 -25.80 15.38
C LYS A 736 -19.83 -24.65 16.40
N TRP A 737 -18.69 -24.29 17.00
CA TRP A 737 -18.59 -23.08 17.82
C TRP A 737 -18.42 -21.84 16.93
N LEU A 738 -17.52 -21.94 15.94
CA LEU A 738 -17.21 -20.84 15.01
C LEU A 738 -18.37 -20.47 14.08
N ASN A 739 -19.21 -21.44 13.70
CA ASN A 739 -20.39 -21.20 12.86
C ASN A 739 -21.63 -20.73 13.66
N GLY A 740 -21.52 -20.63 14.98
CA GLY A 740 -22.58 -20.22 15.90
C GLY A 740 -23.63 -21.27 16.26
N GLU A 741 -23.53 -22.51 15.76
CA GLU A 741 -24.45 -23.61 16.10
C GLU A 741 -24.44 -23.92 17.61
N TYR A 742 -23.26 -23.92 18.23
CA TYR A 742 -23.07 -24.23 19.65
C TYR A 742 -23.06 -23.03 20.58
N LEU A 743 -23.01 -21.79 20.05
CA LEU A 743 -23.19 -20.58 20.85
C LEU A 743 -24.61 -20.49 21.46
N ASN A 744 -25.61 -21.13 20.86
CA ASN A 744 -27.01 -21.12 21.34
C ASN A 744 -27.34 -22.17 22.42
N THR A 745 -26.38 -22.98 22.89
CA THR A 745 -26.65 -24.07 23.85
C THR A 745 -26.28 -23.77 25.30
N ILE A 746 -25.57 -22.65 25.56
CA ILE A 746 -25.37 -22.14 26.91
C ILE A 746 -26.49 -21.12 27.14
N PHE A 747 -27.50 -21.49 27.93
CA PHE A 747 -28.41 -20.49 28.47
C PHE A 747 -27.56 -19.49 29.26
N SER A 748 -27.42 -18.26 28.75
CA SER A 748 -26.67 -17.18 29.40
C SER A 748 -27.36 -16.65 30.67
N GLN A 749 -28.50 -17.25 31.02
CA GLN A 749 -29.34 -16.90 32.17
C GLN A 749 -29.87 -18.18 32.81
N TRP A 750 -29.83 -18.25 34.13
CA TRP A 750 -30.53 -19.30 34.86
C TRP A 750 -32.04 -19.07 34.73
N PHE A 751 -32.85 -20.13 34.82
CA PHE A 751 -34.31 -20.03 34.76
C PHE A 751 -34.89 -19.02 35.76
N ASP A 752 -34.22 -18.84 36.90
CA ASP A 752 -34.60 -17.89 37.94
C ASP A 752 -34.27 -16.42 37.59
N ASP A 753 -33.24 -16.18 36.77
CA ASP A 753 -32.87 -14.83 36.31
C ASP A 753 -33.90 -14.27 35.30
N VAL A 754 -34.56 -15.16 34.54
CA VAL A 754 -35.65 -14.81 33.60
C VAL A 754 -36.95 -14.47 34.34
N ASN A 755 -37.16 -15.03 35.54
CA ASN A 755 -38.42 -14.93 36.28
C ASN A 755 -38.42 -13.89 37.42
N GLY A 756 -37.34 -13.11 37.59
CA GLY A 756 -37.33 -11.97 38.51
C GLY A 756 -37.62 -12.30 39.98
N LYS A 757 -37.27 -13.50 40.45
CA LYS A 757 -37.34 -13.84 41.88
C LYS A 757 -36.00 -13.58 42.54
N GLU A 758 -35.90 -12.44 43.21
CA GLU A 758 -34.95 -12.22 44.30
C GLU A 758 -35.39 -13.10 45.48
N GLU A 759 -34.51 -14.01 45.92
CA GLU A 759 -34.50 -14.50 47.31
C GLU A 759 -33.38 -13.78 48.09
#